data_AF-A6F9S4-F1
#
_entry.id   AF-A6F9S4-F1
#
_cell.length_a   1.000
_cell.length_b   1.000
_cell.length_c   1.000
_cell.angle_alpha   90.00
_cell.angle_beta   90.00
_cell.angle_gamma   90.00
#
_symmetry.space_group_name_H-M   'P 1'
#
loop_
_entity.id
_entity.type
_entity.pdbx_description
1 polymer ?
#
loop_
_entity_poly.entity_id
_entity_poly.type
_entity_poly.pdbx_seq_one_letter_code
_entity_poly.pdbx_strand_id
1 'polypeptide(L)'
;MDVTMTNINNRFKCSYLTKSIIAIMASSLLFGCNSSSDDNDTPPVQGTNYKVYFKSLTDHYANASLYVWNDGTCGAYTGINPDAGDWNKGLKPDGKDPEFGIYWSLDADQKEASQCVNFIPRIGDDNSKPLGDFNPKLQLTQTNNENEVFTQEGIGAVYPELIPSDDVPANYARVYMNTLDGDSNDFRLHVWNEGECSNLDGNDSAWPGIESTGLSDTYGVYWDIPVNGTDNCLNIIPNTKSNGDFQSANLKFEFDSTTAVGNIGFIFKGTDKIYYDALANKPANIIELSGASAIFASDNVLLINSKEATKVELYFAKNAGMTFDSETKKIIAADDVISSETKSGSEEWKGSENKPHLAQDFIAFELDFSTASITLKEALKGQLILVASDASGVIKVTEVQTASALDSLYAANAITQKFGAILNSNGSTTFRLWAPTSQSVALIPYDSNKDAGTKIPMIFDQSTGSWVAENTILKHGDFYKYEVTVYHPATDKIETYQVTDPYSLSLSTNSELSQVVDLKDAAVTPAGWDELKAPHAQNNPAEFVLYEAHIRDFSALDQSMPVSSRGKYSAFSQSDSAPVKHLKSLADSGVSHLHLLPTFDIATINEDTTQVANIDESFSKLCNLKPEIKNDADFASFCDSSDSISSVFDEILKNDSPSNAVVQSLNAYVRDVDGFNWGYDPFHYTVPEGSYSSNPDGMTRIKEFRDMVMAIKNDIGMNVVMDIVYNHTNESGVSSKSVLDRIVPWYYQRLNEISGNVENSTCCSNTAPENAMMGKLISDSLVVWADDYKIDAFRWDLMGHHPKAQILDALAAVKAVDSETYFYGEGWNFGEVGNNRQFTQATQANMYGTGVGTFSDRLRDAVRGGGPFDSKMGLREGQGLGNGAFVLPNEQNKVTKETALHLADLTRLGMAGNLADYVFVDSKGDTIEGSKLDYNGQGAGYAKDAWEVQNYVSKHDNQTLWDNNQYKIGYSVIAETRVRMQAVSLATAMLGQGVPFIHMGSELLRSKSMQRDSYDSGDLYNRVDFTGQGNNWNVGLPRKDKDGDNWEVIQGVIDNSAVNAMPTPENIKNMKSFYEEFALLRASSGLLTLGVGAEINQRVQFHNTGSSQTVGVIVMSIDNSGDNYSANIDKDRDGLVVVINATPTPIEEFQSFDAAGYRLHSIQTTKGNQSIAQHGVDVSSITNNRINTPAWSVAVFEKIHE
;
A
#
# COMPACT_ATOMS: atom_id res chain seq x y z
N MET A 1 -5.81 45.37 28.62
CA MET A 1 -6.72 45.98 29.61
C MET A 1 -7.21 44.86 30.51
N ASP A 2 -7.42 45.15 31.79
CA ASP A 2 -7.95 44.24 32.82
C ASP A 2 -9.39 43.77 32.45
N VAL A 3 -9.98 42.72 33.04
CA VAL A 3 -10.12 42.40 34.47
C VAL A 3 -10.16 40.88 34.75
N THR A 4 -9.92 40.50 36.01
CA THR A 4 -10.00 39.17 36.67
C THR A 4 -11.32 38.39 36.43
N MET A 5 -11.48 37.08 36.69
CA MET A 5 -10.80 36.09 37.58
C MET A 5 -11.00 34.65 36.95
N THR A 6 -10.58 33.45 37.42
CA THR A 6 -10.20 32.88 38.74
C THR A 6 -9.40 31.55 38.59
N ASN A 7 -8.95 30.97 39.72
CA ASN A 7 -8.78 29.54 40.11
C ASN A 7 -8.99 28.40 39.06
N ILE A 8 -8.24 27.28 39.05
CA ILE A 8 -7.20 26.77 40.00
C ILE A 8 -6.22 25.76 39.34
N ASN A 9 -4.97 25.70 39.85
CA ASN A 9 -3.92 24.66 39.74
C ASN A 9 -3.49 24.02 38.39
N ASN A 10 -2.44 24.63 37.80
CA ASN A 10 -1.16 24.03 37.37
C ASN A 10 -0.91 22.52 37.71
N ARG A 11 -0.56 21.63 36.77
CA ARG A 11 0.67 21.44 35.91
C ARG A 11 1.70 20.42 36.45
N PHE A 12 1.86 19.30 35.72
CA PHE A 12 3.14 18.78 35.14
C PHE A 12 4.45 18.85 35.98
N LYS A 13 5.17 17.75 36.28
CA LYS A 13 5.89 16.84 35.35
C LYS A 13 6.41 15.54 36.04
N CYS A 14 6.67 14.50 35.23
CA CYS A 14 7.64 13.37 35.30
C CYS A 14 8.30 12.98 36.65
N SER A 15 8.52 11.71 37.01
CA SER A 15 9.02 10.58 36.17
C SER A 15 8.93 9.21 36.90
N TYR A 16 9.07 8.10 36.16
CA TYR A 16 9.26 6.75 36.73
C TYR A 16 10.69 6.55 37.29
N LEU A 17 10.86 6.49 38.62
CA LEU A 17 11.85 5.63 39.31
C LEU A 17 11.65 5.65 40.84
N THR A 18 12.09 4.60 41.55
CA THR A 18 11.99 4.38 43.02
C THR A 18 10.56 4.35 43.59
N LYS A 19 10.12 3.32 44.33
CA LYS A 19 10.85 2.53 45.34
C LYS A 19 10.48 1.06 45.38
N SER A 20 11.49 0.21 45.57
CA SER A 20 11.36 -1.16 46.10
C SER A 20 11.61 -1.17 47.63
N ILE A 21 11.72 -2.36 48.24
CA ILE A 21 12.13 -2.62 49.65
C ILE A 21 11.03 -2.20 50.66
N ILE A 22 10.45 -3.06 51.52
CA ILE A 22 11.04 -3.93 52.57
C ILE A 22 10.24 -5.23 52.75
N ALA A 23 10.93 -6.33 53.06
CA ALA A 23 10.40 -7.55 53.69
C ALA A 23 11.26 -7.91 54.92
N ILE A 24 10.87 -8.86 55.80
CA ILE A 24 11.80 -9.67 56.65
C ILE A 24 11.10 -10.77 57.50
N MET A 25 11.61 -12.01 57.37
CA MET A 25 11.82 -13.15 58.34
C MET A 25 10.73 -13.54 59.38
N ALA A 26 10.68 -14.76 59.95
CA ALA A 26 11.57 -15.94 59.92
C ALA A 26 10.72 -17.25 59.97
N SER A 27 11.24 -18.44 59.62
CA SER A 27 11.93 -19.35 60.56
C SER A 27 12.55 -20.58 59.84
N SER A 28 13.41 -21.34 60.52
CA SER A 28 14.29 -22.36 59.91
C SER A 28 14.00 -23.82 60.28
N LEU A 29 14.25 -24.72 59.32
CA LEU A 29 14.76 -26.11 59.42
C LEU A 29 14.78 -26.83 60.78
N LEU A 30 14.31 -28.10 60.81
CA LEU A 30 15.05 -29.23 61.42
C LEU A 30 14.49 -30.63 61.01
N PHE A 31 15.24 -31.69 61.32
CA PHE A 31 15.01 -33.10 60.92
C PHE A 31 14.04 -33.88 61.84
N GLY A 32 13.43 -34.96 61.32
CA GLY A 32 12.81 -36.04 62.12
C GLY A 32 12.27 -37.19 61.27
N CYS A 33 12.37 -38.44 61.73
CA CYS A 33 11.92 -39.65 60.99
C CYS A 33 10.80 -40.41 61.72
N ASN A 34 10.02 -41.18 60.94
CA ASN A 34 9.19 -42.34 61.33
C ASN A 34 8.22 -42.24 62.51
N SER A 35 6.92 -42.35 62.21
CA SER A 35 6.09 -43.46 62.73
C SER A 35 4.83 -43.68 61.89
N SER A 36 4.38 -44.93 61.79
CA SER A 36 3.17 -45.36 61.11
C SER A 36 1.92 -45.29 61.99
N SER A 37 0.78 -44.91 61.42
CA SER A 37 -0.51 -45.58 61.66
C SER A 37 -1.53 -45.12 60.60
N ASP A 38 -2.31 -46.06 60.07
CA ASP A 38 -3.51 -45.73 59.31
C ASP A 38 -4.56 -45.09 60.22
N ASP A 39 -5.23 -44.05 59.74
CA ASP A 39 -6.64 -43.76 60.05
C ASP A 39 -7.21 -42.92 58.88
N ASN A 40 -8.25 -43.44 58.22
CA ASN A 40 -8.90 -42.77 57.09
C ASN A 40 -9.95 -41.79 57.60
N ASP A 41 -9.58 -40.52 57.73
CA ASP A 41 -10.52 -39.39 57.84
C ASP A 41 -9.97 -38.20 57.04
N THR A 42 -10.11 -38.26 55.71
CA THR A 42 -9.98 -37.06 54.88
C THR A 42 -11.13 -36.10 55.23
N PRO A 43 -10.87 -34.85 55.66
CA PRO A 43 -11.94 -33.90 55.87
C PRO A 43 -12.68 -33.66 54.55
N PRO A 44 -14.00 -33.41 54.57
CA PRO A 44 -14.76 -33.12 53.36
C PRO A 44 -14.14 -31.91 52.65
N VAL A 45 -13.89 -32.05 51.34
CA VAL A 45 -13.45 -30.93 50.52
C VAL A 45 -14.53 -29.86 50.57
N GLN A 46 -14.17 -28.68 51.05
CA GLN A 46 -15.10 -27.56 51.16
C GLN A 46 -15.25 -26.94 49.77
N GLY A 47 -16.16 -27.50 48.96
CA GLY A 47 -16.46 -27.04 47.61
C GLY A 47 -16.97 -25.60 47.59
N THR A 48 -16.78 -24.94 46.44
CA THR A 48 -17.42 -23.66 46.16
C THR A 48 -18.88 -23.91 45.82
N ASN A 49 -19.78 -23.07 46.32
CA ASN A 49 -21.21 -23.20 46.07
C ASN A 49 -21.59 -22.45 44.78
N TYR A 50 -22.24 -23.16 43.87
CA TYR A 50 -22.75 -22.67 42.58
C TYR A 50 -24.27 -22.73 42.57
N LYS A 51 -24.95 -21.86 41.81
CA LYS A 51 -26.41 -21.93 41.63
C LYS A 51 -26.77 -22.31 40.20
N VAL A 52 -27.73 -23.24 40.06
CA VAL A 52 -28.39 -23.54 38.79
C VAL A 52 -29.83 -23.05 38.88
N TYR A 53 -30.21 -22.13 38.00
CA TYR A 53 -31.57 -21.62 37.84
C TYR A 53 -32.30 -22.30 36.68
N PHE A 54 -33.61 -22.50 36.83
CA PHE A 54 -34.51 -22.99 35.79
C PHE A 54 -35.81 -22.18 35.73
N LYS A 55 -36.07 -21.58 34.57
CA LYS A 55 -37.24 -20.74 34.28
C LYS A 55 -38.25 -21.50 33.40
N SER A 56 -39.46 -21.69 33.91
CA SER A 56 -40.58 -22.25 33.14
C SER A 56 -41.28 -21.16 32.33
N LEU A 57 -41.67 -21.49 31.10
CA LEU A 57 -42.50 -20.65 30.21
C LEU A 57 -43.90 -20.39 30.78
N THR A 58 -44.36 -21.24 31.72
CA THR A 58 -45.70 -21.16 32.33
C THR A 58 -45.66 -20.89 33.84
N ASP A 59 -44.48 -20.57 34.37
CA ASP A 59 -44.21 -20.41 35.82
C ASP A 59 -44.56 -21.65 36.66
N HIS A 60 -44.60 -22.83 36.04
CA HIS A 60 -45.12 -24.06 36.64
C HIS A 60 -44.02 -25.03 37.06
N TYR A 61 -43.85 -25.20 38.38
CA TYR A 61 -42.77 -25.99 38.98
C TYR A 61 -43.25 -27.17 39.86
N ALA A 62 -44.39 -27.78 39.50
CA ALA A 62 -44.89 -28.94 40.25
C ALA A 62 -43.89 -30.11 40.20
N ASN A 63 -43.60 -30.70 41.35
CA ASN A 63 -42.63 -31.79 41.55
C ASN A 63 -41.22 -31.50 40.99
N ALA A 64 -40.84 -30.23 40.83
CA ALA A 64 -39.57 -29.88 40.21
C ALA A 64 -38.36 -30.45 40.98
N SER A 65 -37.35 -30.90 40.23
CA SER A 65 -36.12 -31.47 40.80
C SER A 65 -34.94 -31.40 39.82
N LEU A 66 -33.71 -31.50 40.35
CA LEU A 66 -32.49 -31.52 39.55
C LEU A 66 -31.82 -32.90 39.69
N TYR A 67 -31.70 -33.62 38.59
CA TYR A 67 -30.83 -34.79 38.53
C TYR A 67 -29.38 -34.33 38.31
N VAL A 68 -28.42 -34.83 39.10
CA VAL A 68 -27.01 -34.39 39.08
C VAL A 68 -26.10 -35.62 39.18
N TRP A 69 -25.07 -35.71 38.33
CA TRP A 69 -24.15 -36.84 38.34
C TRP A 69 -22.73 -36.47 37.90
N ASN A 70 -21.76 -37.25 38.38
CA ASN A 70 -20.39 -37.25 37.90
C ASN A 70 -20.16 -38.44 36.96
N ASP A 71 -19.37 -38.25 35.91
CA ASP A 71 -18.88 -39.29 35.01
C ASP A 71 -17.40 -39.04 34.60
N GLY A 72 -16.87 -39.82 33.65
CA GLY A 72 -15.48 -39.71 33.21
C GLY A 72 -15.13 -38.46 32.40
N THR A 73 -16.10 -37.57 32.13
CA THR A 73 -15.94 -36.31 31.38
C THR A 73 -16.32 -35.06 32.18
N CYS A 74 -16.96 -35.24 33.34
CA CYS A 74 -17.53 -34.15 34.14
C CYS A 74 -17.72 -34.66 35.58
N GLY A 75 -16.91 -34.16 36.51
CA GLY A 75 -16.67 -34.84 37.80
C GLY A 75 -16.69 -33.96 39.05
N ALA A 76 -16.96 -32.66 38.93
CA ALA A 76 -16.68 -31.70 40.00
C ALA A 76 -17.71 -31.68 41.15
N TYR A 77 -18.84 -32.40 41.08
CA TYR A 77 -19.88 -32.34 42.11
C TYR A 77 -19.43 -33.04 43.40
N THR A 78 -19.47 -32.32 44.52
CA THR A 78 -19.05 -32.80 45.86
C THR A 78 -20.21 -32.99 46.83
N GLY A 79 -21.45 -32.68 46.42
CA GLY A 79 -22.61 -32.72 47.30
C GLY A 79 -22.96 -34.13 47.81
N ILE A 80 -23.12 -34.25 49.13
CA ILE A 80 -23.31 -35.53 49.84
C ILE A 80 -24.75 -36.08 49.81
N ASN A 81 -25.65 -35.53 48.98
CA ASN A 81 -27.05 -35.93 48.94
C ASN A 81 -27.24 -37.19 48.06
N PRO A 82 -27.62 -38.36 48.63
CA PRO A 82 -27.74 -39.60 47.87
C PRO A 82 -28.88 -39.60 46.84
N ASP A 83 -29.83 -38.67 46.95
CA ASP A 83 -30.94 -38.55 46.00
C ASP A 83 -30.56 -37.78 44.73
N ALA A 84 -29.42 -37.07 44.71
CA ALA A 84 -28.97 -36.25 43.57
C ALA A 84 -28.82 -37.07 42.27
N GLY A 85 -28.16 -38.23 42.37
CA GLY A 85 -27.95 -39.19 41.28
C GLY A 85 -29.05 -40.25 41.14
N ASP A 86 -30.19 -40.11 41.84
CA ASP A 86 -31.36 -40.99 41.66
C ASP A 86 -32.33 -40.36 40.65
N TRP A 87 -32.47 -40.99 39.48
CA TRP A 87 -33.32 -40.49 38.39
C TRP A 87 -34.78 -40.27 38.79
N ASN A 88 -35.28 -41.00 39.80
CA ASN A 88 -36.67 -40.89 40.26
C ASN A 88 -36.85 -39.88 41.40
N LYS A 89 -35.78 -39.16 41.78
CA LYS A 89 -35.81 -38.15 42.86
C LYS A 89 -35.08 -36.87 42.44
N GLY A 90 -33.75 -36.88 42.40
CA GLY A 90 -32.92 -35.67 42.30
C GLY A 90 -32.99 -34.77 43.54
N LEU A 91 -32.28 -33.64 43.44
CA LEU A 91 -32.32 -32.54 44.40
C LEU A 91 -33.65 -31.78 44.29
N LYS A 92 -34.20 -31.35 45.42
CA LYS A 92 -35.34 -30.41 45.45
C LYS A 92 -34.84 -28.97 45.37
N PRO A 93 -35.60 -28.03 44.78
CA PRO A 93 -35.20 -26.62 44.74
C PRO A 93 -35.02 -26.06 46.14
N ASP A 94 -33.97 -25.27 46.33
CA ASP A 94 -33.72 -24.54 47.59
C ASP A 94 -34.61 -23.29 47.69
N GLY A 95 -35.00 -22.73 46.55
CA GLY A 95 -35.89 -21.58 46.49
C GLY A 95 -36.48 -21.33 45.11
N LYS A 96 -37.23 -20.23 45.03
CA LYS A 96 -37.71 -19.62 43.79
C LYS A 96 -37.38 -18.13 43.82
N ASP A 97 -36.74 -17.66 42.77
CA ASP A 97 -36.55 -16.27 42.45
C ASP A 97 -37.72 -15.72 41.61
N PRO A 98 -38.13 -14.44 41.75
CA PRO A 98 -39.25 -13.86 40.99
C PRO A 98 -39.00 -13.72 39.49
N GLU A 99 -37.75 -13.64 39.05
CA GLU A 99 -37.33 -13.31 37.68
C GLU A 99 -36.68 -14.49 36.97
N PHE A 100 -35.86 -15.27 37.69
CA PHE A 100 -35.08 -16.38 37.14
C PHE A 100 -35.67 -17.77 37.37
N GLY A 101 -36.77 -17.88 38.13
CA GLY A 101 -37.47 -19.15 38.38
C GLY A 101 -36.93 -19.92 39.58
N ILE A 102 -37.01 -21.25 39.55
CA ILE A 102 -36.52 -22.09 40.67
C ILE A 102 -35.02 -22.27 40.60
N TYR A 103 -34.36 -22.51 41.74
CA TYR A 103 -32.93 -22.78 41.77
C TYR A 103 -32.51 -23.88 42.73
N TRP A 104 -31.32 -24.42 42.48
CA TRP A 104 -30.61 -25.39 43.32
C TRP A 104 -29.18 -24.94 43.56
N SER A 105 -28.68 -25.18 44.77
CA SER A 105 -27.32 -24.86 45.21
C SER A 105 -26.47 -26.12 45.14
N LEU A 106 -25.34 -26.07 44.41
CA LEU A 106 -24.45 -27.20 44.15
C LEU A 106 -23.05 -26.91 44.70
N ASP A 107 -22.57 -27.76 45.60
CA ASP A 107 -21.18 -27.70 46.07
C ASP A 107 -20.26 -28.44 45.07
N ALA A 108 -19.29 -27.73 44.50
CA ALA A 108 -18.36 -28.27 43.51
C ALA A 108 -16.89 -27.97 43.83
N ASP A 109 -15.98 -28.89 43.51
CA ASP A 109 -14.54 -28.68 43.69
C ASP A 109 -13.91 -27.99 42.47
N GLN A 110 -13.56 -26.71 42.64
CA GLN A 110 -12.79 -25.91 41.68
C GLN A 110 -11.36 -26.43 41.41
N LYS A 111 -10.94 -27.57 41.99
CA LYS A 111 -9.68 -28.25 41.70
C LYS A 111 -9.83 -29.55 40.91
N GLU A 112 -11.06 -29.97 40.63
CA GLU A 112 -11.32 -31.15 39.79
C GLU A 112 -10.96 -30.83 38.32
N ALA A 113 -10.38 -31.79 37.60
CA ALA A 113 -9.76 -31.56 36.31
C ALA A 113 -10.75 -31.23 35.17
N SER A 114 -12.00 -31.71 35.25
CA SER A 114 -13.02 -31.42 34.24
C SER A 114 -13.67 -30.05 34.38
N GLN A 115 -13.58 -29.43 35.57
CA GLN A 115 -14.21 -28.14 35.89
C GLN A 115 -15.71 -28.08 35.52
N CYS A 116 -16.46 -29.19 35.63
CA CYS A 116 -17.90 -29.16 35.39
C CYS A 116 -18.73 -30.15 36.23
N VAL A 117 -20.03 -29.87 36.29
CA VAL A 117 -21.07 -30.71 36.89
C VAL A 117 -22.17 -30.96 35.85
N ASN A 118 -22.48 -32.22 35.55
CA ASN A 118 -23.65 -32.53 34.73
C ASN A 118 -24.94 -32.34 35.54
N PHE A 119 -25.97 -31.78 34.92
CA PHE A 119 -27.30 -31.74 35.52
C PHE A 119 -28.41 -31.97 34.47
N ILE A 120 -29.62 -32.28 34.93
CA ILE A 120 -30.86 -32.25 34.14
C ILE A 120 -31.97 -31.71 35.06
N PRO A 121 -32.58 -30.54 34.78
CA PRO A 121 -33.78 -30.11 35.48
C PRO A 121 -34.96 -30.99 35.05
N ARG A 122 -35.92 -31.22 35.95
CA ARG A 122 -37.14 -31.98 35.70
C ARG A 122 -38.35 -31.29 36.33
N ILE A 123 -39.51 -31.42 35.70
CA ILE A 123 -40.81 -30.95 36.18
C ILE A 123 -41.89 -32.01 35.92
N GLY A 124 -43.00 -31.95 36.67
CA GLY A 124 -44.13 -32.89 36.53
C GLY A 124 -43.96 -34.23 37.27
N ASP A 125 -45.03 -35.03 37.31
CA ASP A 125 -45.04 -36.37 37.93
C ASP A 125 -44.35 -37.46 37.06
N ASP A 126 -43.94 -37.14 35.83
CA ASP A 126 -43.45 -38.08 34.81
C ASP A 126 -41.92 -38.02 34.58
N ASN A 127 -41.21 -37.18 35.32
CA ASN A 127 -39.78 -36.87 35.13
C ASN A 127 -39.45 -36.24 33.76
N SER A 128 -40.37 -35.45 33.19
CA SER A 128 -40.12 -34.75 31.92
C SER A 128 -38.82 -33.93 31.93
N LYS A 129 -38.10 -33.93 30.80
CA LYS A 129 -36.96 -33.04 30.54
C LYS A 129 -37.48 -31.75 29.87
N PRO A 130 -37.50 -30.59 30.55
CA PRO A 130 -38.00 -29.34 29.97
C PRO A 130 -37.03 -28.71 28.95
N LEU A 131 -35.79 -29.22 28.84
CA LEU A 131 -34.80 -28.79 27.85
C LEU A 131 -34.71 -29.79 26.65
N GLY A 132 -35.68 -30.70 26.51
CA GLY A 132 -35.65 -31.76 25.50
C GLY A 132 -34.55 -32.78 25.76
N ASP A 133 -33.89 -33.27 24.70
CA ASP A 133 -32.81 -34.25 24.81
C ASP A 133 -31.45 -33.66 25.24
N PHE A 134 -31.34 -32.32 25.35
CA PHE A 134 -30.16 -31.64 25.85
C PHE A 134 -29.80 -32.09 27.27
N ASN A 135 -28.51 -32.32 27.53
CA ASN A 135 -27.98 -32.72 28.83
C ASN A 135 -27.03 -31.61 29.30
N PRO A 136 -27.52 -30.60 30.03
CA PRO A 136 -26.73 -29.42 30.37
C PRO A 136 -25.57 -29.71 31.31
N LYS A 137 -24.50 -28.92 31.17
CA LYS A 137 -23.35 -28.91 32.06
C LYS A 137 -23.20 -27.53 32.70
N LEU A 138 -23.11 -27.49 34.02
CA LEU A 138 -22.57 -26.33 34.75
C LEU A 138 -21.06 -26.40 34.58
N GLN A 139 -20.48 -25.55 33.73
CA GLN A 139 -19.02 -25.38 33.67
C GLN A 139 -18.61 -24.34 34.71
N LEU A 140 -17.68 -24.68 35.59
CA LEU A 140 -17.28 -23.86 36.74
C LEU A 140 -16.57 -22.55 36.35
N THR A 141 -16.21 -22.40 35.07
CA THR A 141 -15.59 -21.24 34.43
C THR A 141 -16.54 -20.43 33.53
N GLN A 142 -17.77 -20.90 33.31
CA GLN A 142 -18.80 -20.23 32.50
C GLN A 142 -20.02 -19.94 33.36
N THR A 143 -19.84 -19.00 34.29
CA THR A 143 -20.87 -18.51 35.22
C THR A 143 -20.81 -16.99 35.26
N ASN A 144 -21.85 -16.35 35.79
CA ASN A 144 -21.72 -14.95 36.19
C ASN A 144 -20.76 -14.79 37.39
N ASN A 145 -20.55 -13.53 37.79
CA ASN A 145 -19.70 -13.15 38.92
C ASN A 145 -20.17 -13.67 40.31
N GLU A 146 -21.37 -14.25 40.40
CA GLU A 146 -21.93 -14.84 41.63
C GLU A 146 -21.89 -16.39 41.65
N ASN A 147 -21.22 -17.02 40.68
CA ASN A 147 -21.16 -18.49 40.47
C ASN A 147 -22.52 -19.10 40.07
N GLU A 148 -23.31 -18.38 39.27
CA GLU A 148 -24.64 -18.80 38.83
C GLU A 148 -24.68 -19.15 37.34
N VAL A 149 -25.59 -20.05 36.98
CA VAL A 149 -26.02 -20.31 35.60
C VAL A 149 -27.54 -20.45 35.52
N PHE A 150 -28.09 -20.17 34.35
CA PHE A 150 -29.52 -20.08 34.07
C PHE A 150 -29.90 -21.02 32.91
N THR A 151 -31.09 -21.60 33.00
CA THR A 151 -31.68 -22.45 31.95
C THR A 151 -33.17 -22.11 31.80
N GLN A 152 -33.73 -22.33 30.61
CA GLN A 152 -35.13 -21.99 30.31
C GLN A 152 -35.84 -23.14 29.59
N GLU A 153 -37.08 -23.41 29.99
CA GLU A 153 -37.95 -24.41 29.35
C GLU A 153 -38.07 -24.17 27.84
N GLY A 154 -37.85 -25.23 27.06
CA GLY A 154 -37.80 -25.20 25.60
C GLY A 154 -36.44 -24.86 24.99
N ILE A 155 -35.47 -24.36 25.77
CA ILE A 155 -34.16 -23.89 25.27
C ILE A 155 -33.04 -24.86 25.66
N GLY A 156 -32.38 -25.44 24.66
CA GLY A 156 -31.28 -26.40 24.83
C GLY A 156 -29.93 -25.74 25.10
N ALA A 157 -29.85 -24.83 26.08
CA ALA A 157 -28.63 -24.09 26.42
C ALA A 157 -28.45 -23.91 27.94
N VAL A 158 -27.22 -23.59 28.35
CA VAL A 158 -26.89 -23.10 29.71
C VAL A 158 -26.31 -21.70 29.56
N TYR A 159 -26.88 -20.74 30.26
CA TYR A 159 -26.49 -19.33 30.19
C TYR A 159 -25.75 -18.91 31.46
N PRO A 160 -24.54 -18.35 31.37
CA PRO A 160 -23.92 -17.64 32.49
C PRO A 160 -24.76 -16.46 33.01
N GLU A 161 -25.45 -15.74 32.11
CA GLU A 161 -26.43 -14.69 32.37
C GLU A 161 -27.60 -14.87 31.38
N LEU A 162 -28.85 -14.95 31.87
CA LEU A 162 -29.99 -15.31 31.02
C LEU A 162 -30.28 -14.22 29.97
N ILE A 163 -30.12 -14.55 28.69
CA ILE A 163 -30.60 -13.73 27.57
C ILE A 163 -31.90 -14.34 27.03
N PRO A 164 -33.06 -13.71 27.21
CA PRO A 164 -34.31 -14.18 26.59
C PRO A 164 -34.23 -14.06 25.06
N SER A 165 -34.81 -15.03 24.34
CA SER A 165 -35.00 -14.97 22.88
C SER A 165 -35.69 -13.68 22.40
N ASP A 166 -36.52 -13.10 23.26
CA ASP A 166 -37.39 -11.97 22.98
C ASP A 166 -36.73 -10.61 23.29
N ASP A 167 -35.49 -10.62 23.81
CA ASP A 167 -34.70 -9.42 24.15
C ASP A 167 -33.82 -8.91 22.98
N VAL A 168 -33.54 -9.78 22.00
CA VAL A 168 -33.01 -9.38 20.69
C VAL A 168 -34.20 -8.98 19.81
N PRO A 169 -34.23 -7.77 19.22
CA PRO A 169 -35.34 -7.36 18.37
C PRO A 169 -35.54 -8.28 17.15
N ALA A 170 -36.79 -8.45 16.71
CA ALA A 170 -37.07 -9.17 15.46
C ALA A 170 -36.36 -8.47 14.28
N ASN A 171 -35.75 -9.26 13.40
CA ASN A 171 -34.87 -8.82 12.31
C ASN A 171 -33.55 -8.16 12.78
N TYR A 172 -33.01 -8.58 13.93
CA TYR A 172 -31.66 -8.22 14.38
C TYR A 172 -30.81 -9.46 14.69
N ALA A 173 -29.50 -9.27 14.74
CA ALA A 173 -28.53 -10.18 15.34
C ALA A 173 -27.76 -9.43 16.45
N ARG A 174 -27.49 -10.10 17.57
CA ARG A 174 -26.71 -9.51 18.68
C ARG A 174 -25.30 -10.10 18.73
N VAL A 175 -24.30 -9.23 18.76
CA VAL A 175 -22.90 -9.62 18.96
C VAL A 175 -22.41 -9.05 20.28
N TYR A 176 -21.96 -9.91 21.19
CA TYR A 176 -21.28 -9.56 22.43
C TYR A 176 -19.75 -9.63 22.25
N MET A 177 -19.01 -8.78 22.97
CA MET A 177 -17.55 -8.82 23.05
C MET A 177 -17.10 -8.64 24.51
N ASN A 178 -16.48 -9.68 25.07
CA ASN A 178 -15.85 -9.60 26.40
C ASN A 178 -14.36 -9.23 26.26
N THR A 179 -13.97 -8.20 27.01
CA THR A 179 -12.63 -7.60 26.98
C THR A 179 -11.63 -8.23 27.96
N LEU A 180 -12.12 -8.91 29.01
CA LEU A 180 -11.38 -9.47 30.17
C LEU A 180 -10.60 -8.46 31.03
N ASP A 181 -10.15 -7.33 30.48
CA ASP A 181 -9.49 -6.23 31.20
C ASP A 181 -10.41 -5.05 31.54
N GLY A 182 -11.65 -5.04 31.01
CA GLY A 182 -12.67 -4.03 31.33
C GLY A 182 -12.70 -2.84 30.37
N ASP A 183 -11.93 -2.87 29.28
CA ASP A 183 -11.90 -1.82 28.24
C ASP A 183 -13.20 -1.72 27.40
N SER A 184 -14.32 -2.24 27.87
CA SER A 184 -15.60 -2.38 27.13
C SER A 184 -16.19 -1.07 26.59
N ASN A 185 -15.66 0.09 26.99
CA ASN A 185 -16.05 1.40 26.46
C ASN A 185 -15.25 1.85 25.22
N ASP A 186 -14.11 1.22 24.90
CA ASP A 186 -13.21 1.62 23.81
C ASP A 186 -13.55 0.98 22.45
N PHE A 187 -14.52 0.06 22.39
CA PHE A 187 -14.77 -0.75 21.20
C PHE A 187 -15.88 -0.22 20.28
N ARG A 188 -15.71 -0.49 19.00
CA ARG A 188 -16.71 -0.37 17.92
C ARG A 188 -16.78 -1.70 17.15
N LEU A 189 -17.85 -1.88 16.40
CA LEU A 189 -17.99 -2.99 15.47
C LEU A 189 -18.21 -2.43 14.07
N HIS A 190 -17.26 -2.66 13.15
CA HIS A 190 -17.50 -2.40 11.74
C HIS A 190 -18.20 -3.61 11.12
N VAL A 191 -19.31 -3.37 10.43
CA VAL A 191 -20.18 -4.35 9.78
C VAL A 191 -20.44 -3.92 8.34
N TRP A 192 -20.44 -4.88 7.41
CA TRP A 192 -20.60 -4.64 5.97
C TRP A 192 -21.13 -5.86 5.20
N ASN A 193 -21.65 -5.63 4.00
CA ASN A 193 -22.07 -6.67 3.05
C ASN A 193 -20.99 -6.88 1.99
N GLU A 194 -20.47 -8.11 1.85
CA GLU A 194 -19.47 -8.44 0.83
C GLU A 194 -19.46 -9.95 0.53
N GLY A 195 -19.26 -10.29 -0.75
CA GLY A 195 -19.17 -11.66 -1.22
C GLY A 195 -20.45 -12.45 -0.98
N GLU A 196 -20.34 -13.57 -0.27
CA GLU A 196 -21.45 -14.48 0.08
C GLU A 196 -22.20 -14.08 1.36
N CYS A 197 -21.85 -12.93 1.98
CA CYS A 197 -22.49 -12.44 3.20
C CYS A 197 -23.15 -11.07 2.95
N SER A 198 -24.44 -11.06 2.55
CA SER A 198 -25.22 -9.84 2.29
C SER A 198 -26.36 -9.54 3.28
N ASN A 199 -26.36 -10.17 4.47
CA ASN A 199 -27.50 -10.12 5.40
C ASN A 199 -27.69 -8.79 6.18
N LEU A 200 -26.85 -7.76 6.03
CA LEU A 200 -27.05 -6.45 6.70
C LEU A 200 -28.26 -5.71 6.09
N ASP A 201 -29.22 -5.28 6.91
CA ASP A 201 -30.32 -4.39 6.50
C ASP A 201 -29.89 -2.92 6.59
N GLY A 202 -29.09 -2.49 5.61
CA GLY A 202 -28.60 -1.11 5.54
C GLY A 202 -27.43 -0.91 4.59
N ASN A 203 -26.77 0.23 4.74
CA ASN A 203 -25.45 0.48 4.14
C ASN A 203 -24.36 -0.03 5.07
N ASP A 204 -23.19 -0.31 4.52
CA ASP A 204 -21.98 -0.61 5.28
C ASP A 204 -21.65 0.51 6.28
N SER A 205 -21.19 0.12 7.46
CA SER A 205 -20.83 1.08 8.51
C SER A 205 -19.51 1.79 8.19
N ALA A 206 -19.42 3.10 8.43
CA ALA A 206 -18.16 3.83 8.27
C ALA A 206 -17.13 3.41 9.34
N TRP A 207 -15.87 3.24 8.95
CA TRP A 207 -14.76 2.94 9.85
C TRP A 207 -14.63 3.99 10.99
N PRO A 208 -14.32 3.60 12.25
CA PRO A 208 -14.04 2.24 12.73
C PRO A 208 -15.29 1.41 13.11
N GLY A 209 -16.49 1.82 12.71
CA GLY A 209 -17.73 1.07 12.89
C GLY A 209 -18.79 1.77 13.72
N ILE A 210 -19.83 1.02 14.10
CA ILE A 210 -20.96 1.49 14.93
C ILE A 210 -20.62 1.49 16.43
N GLU A 211 -21.22 2.43 17.16
CA GLU A 211 -21.22 2.45 18.63
C GLU A 211 -22.05 1.29 19.19
N SER A 212 -21.71 0.84 20.39
CA SER A 212 -22.39 -0.25 21.10
C SER A 212 -23.84 0.09 21.46
N THR A 213 -24.74 -0.88 21.28
CA THR A 213 -26.12 -0.81 21.79
C THR A 213 -26.16 -0.84 23.31
N GLY A 214 -25.28 -1.62 23.95
CA GLY A 214 -25.25 -1.72 25.42
C GLY A 214 -24.06 -2.49 25.97
N LEU A 215 -24.18 -2.84 27.25
CA LEU A 215 -23.19 -3.57 28.05
C LEU A 215 -23.90 -4.63 28.89
N SER A 216 -23.36 -5.84 28.93
CA SER A 216 -23.66 -6.89 29.90
C SER A 216 -22.51 -7.01 30.89
N ASP A 217 -22.81 -7.18 32.18
CA ASP A 217 -21.81 -7.37 33.24
C ASP A 217 -21.13 -8.76 33.17
N THR A 218 -21.69 -9.70 32.38
CA THR A 218 -21.15 -11.05 32.17
C THR A 218 -20.53 -11.25 30.79
N TYR A 219 -21.18 -10.75 29.73
CA TYR A 219 -20.77 -10.98 28.33
C TYR A 219 -20.01 -9.79 27.71
N GLY A 220 -19.94 -8.64 28.40
CA GLY A 220 -19.26 -7.45 27.89
C GLY A 220 -20.13 -6.59 26.96
N VAL A 221 -19.47 -5.78 26.13
CA VAL A 221 -20.12 -4.78 25.27
C VAL A 221 -20.84 -5.46 24.11
N TYR A 222 -22.00 -4.94 23.68
CA TYR A 222 -22.75 -5.54 22.58
C TYR A 222 -23.33 -4.57 21.57
N TRP A 223 -23.59 -5.10 20.37
CA TRP A 223 -24.24 -4.43 19.25
C TRP A 223 -25.44 -5.24 18.78
N ASP A 224 -26.56 -4.56 18.57
CA ASP A 224 -27.73 -5.09 17.85
C ASP A 224 -27.63 -4.60 16.39
N ILE A 225 -27.45 -5.55 15.47
CA ILE A 225 -27.19 -5.32 14.05
C ILE A 225 -28.47 -5.64 13.27
N PRO A 226 -29.02 -4.72 12.45
CA PRO A 226 -30.24 -4.97 11.68
C PRO A 226 -29.96 -5.93 10.52
N VAL A 227 -30.83 -6.92 10.30
CA VAL A 227 -30.63 -7.98 9.30
C VAL A 227 -31.84 -8.20 8.39
N ASN A 228 -31.59 -8.44 7.11
CA ASN A 228 -32.60 -8.42 6.05
C ASN A 228 -33.22 -9.80 5.76
N GLY A 229 -32.54 -10.88 6.16
CA GLY A 229 -32.95 -12.27 5.95
C GLY A 229 -32.69 -12.82 4.54
N THR A 230 -31.80 -12.22 3.74
CA THR A 230 -31.54 -12.66 2.35
C THR A 230 -30.38 -13.63 2.20
N ASP A 231 -29.45 -13.70 3.16
CA ASP A 231 -28.28 -14.59 3.15
C ASP A 231 -28.00 -15.19 4.53
N ASN A 232 -27.20 -16.26 4.56
CA ASN A 232 -26.88 -16.99 5.79
C ASN A 232 -25.66 -16.44 6.56
N CYS A 233 -25.05 -15.32 6.14
CA CYS A 233 -23.98 -14.67 6.90
C CYS A 233 -23.89 -13.14 6.76
N LEU A 234 -23.15 -12.53 7.69
CA LEU A 234 -22.83 -11.11 7.81
C LEU A 234 -21.32 -10.95 8.11
N ASN A 235 -20.63 -10.00 7.48
CA ASN A 235 -19.23 -9.69 7.79
C ASN A 235 -19.14 -8.64 8.92
N ILE A 236 -18.29 -8.89 9.93
CA ILE A 236 -18.07 -8.01 11.08
C ILE A 236 -16.58 -7.96 11.48
N ILE A 237 -16.11 -6.86 12.05
CA ILE A 237 -14.76 -6.74 12.64
C ILE A 237 -14.77 -5.83 13.88
N PRO A 238 -14.29 -6.31 15.05
CA PRO A 238 -14.17 -5.48 16.25
C PRO A 238 -12.97 -4.53 16.19
N ASN A 239 -13.18 -3.26 16.52
CA ASN A 239 -12.24 -2.16 16.32
C ASN A 239 -12.13 -1.29 17.57
N THR A 240 -11.05 -0.52 17.73
CA THR A 240 -10.97 0.56 18.74
C THR A 240 -11.72 1.82 18.29
N LYS A 241 -12.04 2.72 19.23
CA LYS A 241 -12.58 4.07 18.97
C LYS A 241 -11.53 5.10 18.55
N SER A 242 -10.24 4.76 18.60
CA SER A 242 -9.14 5.72 18.41
C SER A 242 -8.57 5.71 16.99
N ASN A 243 -8.20 4.54 16.48
CA ASN A 243 -7.67 4.31 15.13
C ASN A 243 -8.45 3.21 14.37
N GLY A 244 -9.01 2.25 15.11
CA GLY A 244 -9.62 1.04 14.56
C GLY A 244 -8.69 -0.17 14.58
N ASP A 245 -7.38 0.02 14.74
CA ASP A 245 -6.36 -1.06 14.72
C ASP A 245 -6.38 -1.94 15.98
N PHE A 246 -7.49 -2.66 16.21
CA PHE A 246 -7.58 -3.71 17.22
C PHE A 246 -7.33 -5.10 16.61
N GLN A 247 -7.98 -5.39 15.49
CA GLN A 247 -8.03 -6.71 14.87
C GLN A 247 -8.04 -6.57 13.35
N SER A 248 -7.31 -7.44 12.66
CA SER A 248 -7.19 -7.48 11.19
C SER A 248 -7.88 -8.71 10.56
N ALA A 249 -8.60 -9.48 11.37
CA ALA A 249 -9.35 -10.65 10.93
C ALA A 249 -10.82 -10.29 10.71
N ASN A 250 -11.26 -10.37 9.46
CA ASN A 250 -12.67 -10.22 9.09
C ASN A 250 -13.46 -11.44 9.61
N LEU A 251 -14.36 -11.22 10.57
CA LEU A 251 -15.17 -12.29 11.17
C LEU A 251 -16.48 -12.45 10.39
N LYS A 252 -16.97 -13.69 10.27
CA LYS A 252 -18.28 -13.98 9.69
C LYS A 252 -19.25 -14.43 10.77
N PHE A 253 -20.35 -13.71 10.91
CA PHE A 253 -21.50 -14.14 11.69
C PHE A 253 -22.37 -15.04 10.81
N GLU A 254 -22.45 -16.33 11.15
CA GLU A 254 -23.19 -17.36 10.41
C GLU A 254 -24.50 -17.67 11.13
N PHE A 255 -25.62 -17.56 10.42
CA PHE A 255 -26.95 -17.72 11.01
C PHE A 255 -27.34 -19.18 11.22
N ASP A 256 -26.82 -20.10 10.40
CA ASP A 256 -27.02 -21.55 10.59
C ASP A 256 -26.33 -22.09 11.86
N SER A 257 -25.33 -21.36 12.39
CA SER A 257 -24.54 -21.75 13.57
C SER A 257 -25.25 -21.42 14.89
N THR A 258 -26.27 -20.55 14.91
CA THR A 258 -26.87 -19.99 16.15
C THR A 258 -27.96 -20.88 16.79
N THR A 259 -27.83 -22.19 16.67
CA THR A 259 -28.96 -23.15 16.70
C THR A 259 -29.77 -23.25 18.01
N ALA A 260 -29.22 -22.81 19.16
CA ALA A 260 -29.85 -23.00 20.47
C ALA A 260 -30.37 -21.70 21.14
N VAL A 261 -29.75 -20.55 20.89
CA VAL A 261 -29.95 -19.30 21.67
C VAL A 261 -30.60 -18.16 20.88
N GLY A 262 -30.94 -18.37 19.59
CA GLY A 262 -31.35 -17.31 18.67
C GLY A 262 -30.13 -16.61 18.04
N ASN A 263 -30.36 -15.54 17.27
CA ASN A 263 -29.33 -14.81 16.50
C ASN A 263 -28.31 -14.07 17.41
N ILE A 264 -27.50 -14.81 18.17
CA ILE A 264 -26.55 -14.28 19.15
C ILE A 264 -25.18 -14.92 18.94
N GLY A 265 -24.13 -14.10 19.02
CA GLY A 265 -22.73 -14.53 18.97
C GLY A 265 -21.86 -13.78 19.98
N PHE A 266 -20.75 -14.41 20.38
CA PHE A 266 -19.85 -13.94 21.43
C PHE A 266 -18.40 -13.90 20.93
N ILE A 267 -17.70 -12.82 21.21
CA ILE A 267 -16.30 -12.58 20.82
C ILE A 267 -15.47 -12.31 22.08
N PHE A 268 -14.18 -12.67 22.06
CA PHE A 268 -13.25 -12.33 23.13
C PHE A 268 -12.08 -11.49 22.60
N LYS A 269 -11.56 -10.58 23.43
CA LYS A 269 -10.38 -9.77 23.08
C LYS A 269 -9.21 -10.69 22.70
N GLY A 270 -8.76 -10.62 21.44
CA GLY A 270 -7.77 -11.53 20.89
C GLY A 270 -8.32 -12.93 20.55
N THR A 271 -9.46 -13.01 19.86
CA THR A 271 -9.91 -14.20 19.12
C THR A 271 -10.38 -13.81 17.72
N ASP A 272 -9.91 -14.55 16.71
CA ASP A 272 -10.18 -14.44 15.28
C ASP A 272 -11.47 -15.16 14.84
N LYS A 273 -12.45 -15.30 15.74
CA LYS A 273 -13.73 -15.95 15.46
C LYS A 273 -14.86 -15.49 16.38
N ILE A 274 -16.07 -15.96 16.07
CA ILE A 274 -17.29 -15.84 16.88
C ILE A 274 -17.60 -17.20 17.51
N TYR A 275 -18.09 -17.20 18.75
CA TYR A 275 -18.63 -18.36 19.45
C TYR A 275 -20.16 -18.25 19.52
N TYR A 276 -20.88 -19.37 19.42
CA TYR A 276 -22.36 -19.40 19.42
C TYR A 276 -22.98 -20.02 20.68
N ASP A 277 -22.16 -20.58 21.56
CA ASP A 277 -22.54 -20.90 22.94
C ASP A 277 -22.55 -19.65 23.81
N ALA A 278 -23.45 -19.58 24.79
CA ALA A 278 -23.47 -18.50 25.78
C ALA A 278 -22.27 -18.63 26.75
N LEU A 279 -21.22 -17.83 26.51
CA LEU A 279 -19.93 -17.93 27.21
C LEU A 279 -19.58 -16.61 27.89
N ALA A 280 -19.37 -16.66 29.21
CA ALA A 280 -18.95 -15.50 30.00
C ALA A 280 -17.46 -15.19 29.81
N ASN A 281 -16.63 -16.24 29.75
CA ASN A 281 -15.17 -16.12 29.70
C ASN A 281 -14.63 -16.79 28.44
N LYS A 282 -13.53 -16.26 27.89
CA LYS A 282 -12.78 -16.93 26.81
C LYS A 282 -12.48 -18.36 27.26
N PRO A 283 -12.93 -19.43 26.56
CA PRO A 283 -12.81 -20.78 27.07
C PRO A 283 -11.36 -21.19 27.35
N ALA A 284 -10.95 -21.16 28.63
CA ALA A 284 -9.56 -21.19 29.06
C ALA A 284 -8.77 -22.47 28.69
N ASN A 285 -9.46 -23.50 28.19
CA ASN A 285 -8.88 -24.76 27.75
C ASN A 285 -8.96 -24.98 26.23
N ILE A 286 -9.77 -24.22 25.48
CA ILE A 286 -9.93 -24.39 24.03
C ILE A 286 -8.75 -23.72 23.33
N ILE A 287 -7.98 -24.52 22.61
CA ILE A 287 -6.87 -24.09 21.77
C ILE A 287 -7.21 -24.54 20.36
N GLU A 288 -6.94 -23.70 19.38
CA GLU A 288 -7.32 -23.92 17.99
C GLU A 288 -6.14 -23.58 17.07
N LEU A 289 -6.18 -24.12 15.85
CA LEU A 289 -5.30 -23.70 14.76
C LEU A 289 -5.69 -22.27 14.36
N SER A 290 -4.78 -21.31 14.55
CA SER A 290 -5.02 -19.89 14.27
C SER A 290 -3.76 -19.23 13.71
N GLY A 291 -3.92 -18.50 12.60
CA GLY A 291 -2.86 -17.77 11.88
C GLY A 291 -1.67 -18.62 11.44
N ALA A 292 -0.63 -17.95 10.94
CA ALA A 292 0.65 -18.53 10.54
C ALA A 292 1.81 -17.92 11.33
N SER A 293 1.73 -18.01 12.66
CA SER A 293 2.65 -17.35 13.61
C SER A 293 3.83 -18.23 14.05
N ALA A 294 4.08 -19.32 13.33
CA ALA A 294 5.36 -20.01 13.29
C ALA A 294 6.12 -19.61 12.02
N ILE A 295 7.39 -19.23 12.15
CA ILE A 295 8.16 -18.65 11.05
C ILE A 295 9.56 -19.26 11.03
N PHE A 296 9.97 -19.87 9.91
CA PHE A 296 11.35 -20.33 9.77
C PHE A 296 12.32 -19.15 9.74
N ALA A 297 13.41 -19.24 10.50
CA ALA A 297 14.56 -18.32 10.44
C ALA A 297 15.69 -18.88 9.56
N SER A 298 15.84 -20.21 9.53
CA SER A 298 16.79 -20.95 8.68
C SER A 298 16.18 -22.29 8.24
N ASP A 299 16.99 -23.20 7.70
CA ASP A 299 16.62 -24.60 7.43
C ASP A 299 16.59 -25.50 8.68
N ASN A 300 16.99 -24.99 9.85
CA ASN A 300 17.00 -25.74 11.11
C ASN A 300 16.48 -24.96 12.33
N VAL A 301 16.22 -23.65 12.23
CA VAL A 301 15.66 -22.82 13.31
C VAL A 301 14.26 -22.37 12.95
N LEU A 302 13.30 -22.73 13.80
CA LEU A 302 11.90 -22.31 13.71
C LEU A 302 11.55 -21.37 14.86
N LEU A 303 10.91 -20.24 14.53
CA LEU A 303 10.42 -19.25 15.48
C LEU A 303 8.94 -19.49 15.79
N ILE A 304 8.52 -19.23 17.02
CA ILE A 304 7.11 -19.24 17.43
C ILE A 304 6.80 -18.02 18.31
N ASN A 305 5.68 -17.37 18.01
CA ASN A 305 5.06 -16.33 18.83
C ASN A 305 4.38 -16.94 20.09
N SER A 306 5.19 -17.44 21.02
CA SER A 306 4.85 -17.75 22.43
C SER A 306 6.14 -17.93 23.23
N LYS A 307 6.35 -17.14 24.27
CA LYS A 307 7.59 -17.15 25.08
C LYS A 307 7.62 -18.27 26.11
N GLU A 308 6.43 -18.70 26.48
CA GLU A 308 6.08 -19.69 27.50
C GLU A 308 6.43 -21.10 27.02
N ALA A 309 6.27 -21.36 25.72
CA ALA A 309 6.53 -22.66 25.11
C ALA A 309 7.90 -23.21 25.49
N THR A 310 7.96 -24.47 25.93
CA THR A 310 9.20 -25.21 26.24
C THR A 310 9.45 -26.33 25.25
N LYS A 311 8.45 -26.70 24.45
CA LYS A 311 8.50 -27.71 23.41
C LYS A 311 7.74 -27.24 22.18
N VAL A 312 8.19 -27.60 20.99
CA VAL A 312 7.44 -27.47 19.73
C VAL A 312 7.40 -28.80 18.99
N GLU A 313 6.33 -29.02 18.22
CA GLU A 313 6.10 -30.23 17.42
C GLU A 313 5.58 -29.80 16.04
N LEU A 314 6.43 -29.94 15.02
CA LEU A 314 6.11 -29.62 13.63
C LEU A 314 5.47 -30.83 12.98
N TYR A 315 4.17 -30.75 12.70
CA TYR A 315 3.40 -31.77 12.00
C TYR A 315 3.40 -31.51 10.49
N PHE A 316 3.40 -32.59 9.71
CA PHE A 316 3.38 -32.55 8.26
C PHE A 316 2.30 -33.49 7.68
N ALA A 317 1.64 -33.06 6.61
CA ALA A 317 0.89 -33.95 5.73
C ALA A 317 1.16 -33.62 4.26
N LYS A 318 1.55 -34.66 3.50
CA LYS A 318 1.91 -34.54 2.09
C LYS A 318 0.74 -34.12 1.22
N ASN A 319 -0.47 -34.57 1.55
CA ASN A 319 -1.66 -34.32 0.74
C ASN A 319 -2.58 -33.25 1.34
N ALA A 320 -2.06 -32.48 2.31
CA ALA A 320 -2.83 -31.59 3.19
C ALA A 320 -3.99 -32.31 3.92
N GLY A 321 -4.93 -31.55 4.46
CA GLY A 321 -6.08 -32.07 5.21
C GLY A 321 -5.81 -32.42 6.67
N MET A 322 -4.72 -31.90 7.26
CA MET A 322 -4.59 -31.89 8.72
C MET A 322 -5.60 -30.94 9.35
N THR A 323 -6.08 -31.31 10.52
CA THR A 323 -6.91 -30.43 11.38
C THR A 323 -6.44 -30.54 12.83
N PHE A 324 -6.71 -29.51 13.64
CA PHE A 324 -6.52 -29.59 15.09
C PHE A 324 -7.85 -29.86 15.79
N ASP A 325 -7.91 -30.95 16.53
CA ASP A 325 -8.98 -31.27 17.47
C ASP A 325 -8.72 -30.51 18.78
N SER A 326 -9.56 -29.51 19.05
CA SER A 326 -9.44 -28.62 20.20
C SER A 326 -9.92 -29.25 21.52
N GLU A 327 -10.73 -30.32 21.48
CA GLU A 327 -11.13 -31.09 22.66
C GLU A 327 -10.00 -32.02 23.11
N THR A 328 -9.46 -32.84 22.20
CA THR A 328 -8.40 -33.81 22.54
C THR A 328 -6.98 -33.24 22.43
N LYS A 329 -6.85 -31.99 21.99
CA LYS A 329 -5.62 -31.20 21.79
C LYS A 329 -4.60 -31.89 20.89
N LYS A 330 -5.03 -32.36 19.71
CA LYS A 330 -4.21 -33.16 18.79
C LYS A 330 -4.39 -32.75 17.33
N ILE A 331 -3.31 -32.91 16.56
CA ILE A 331 -3.39 -32.90 15.11
C ILE A 331 -3.93 -34.26 14.62
N ILE A 332 -4.89 -34.20 13.71
CA ILE A 332 -5.46 -35.32 12.97
C ILE A 332 -4.86 -35.33 11.55
N ALA A 333 -4.73 -36.52 10.95
CA ALA A 333 -4.29 -36.74 9.56
C ALA A 333 -2.86 -36.27 9.19
N ALA A 334 -1.98 -36.05 10.17
CA ALA A 334 -0.54 -35.91 9.91
C ALA A 334 0.07 -37.23 9.41
N ASP A 335 0.97 -37.13 8.42
CA ASP A 335 1.83 -38.22 7.94
C ASP A 335 3.06 -38.44 8.84
N ASP A 336 3.64 -37.37 9.38
CA ASP A 336 4.83 -37.40 10.26
C ASP A 336 4.87 -36.18 11.22
N VAL A 337 5.73 -36.24 12.25
CA VAL A 337 5.92 -35.17 13.25
C VAL A 337 7.38 -35.07 13.73
N ILE A 338 7.88 -33.84 13.86
CA ILE A 338 9.24 -33.55 14.36
C ILE A 338 9.14 -32.69 15.62
N SER A 339 9.52 -33.27 16.76
CA SER A 339 9.46 -32.62 18.08
C SER A 339 10.82 -32.05 18.50
N SER A 340 10.83 -30.88 19.15
CA SER A 340 12.03 -30.32 19.78
C SER A 340 11.73 -29.60 21.11
N GLU A 341 12.62 -29.82 22.08
CA GLU A 341 12.70 -29.08 23.36
C GLU A 341 13.94 -28.16 23.38
N THR A 342 14.76 -28.18 22.33
CA THR A 342 15.99 -27.40 22.21
C THR A 342 15.66 -25.97 21.79
N LYS A 343 15.47 -25.07 22.76
CA LYS A 343 15.47 -23.63 22.48
C LYS A 343 16.82 -23.24 21.86
N SER A 344 16.80 -22.52 20.74
CA SER A 344 18.02 -22.28 19.98
C SER A 344 19.00 -21.38 20.72
N GLY A 345 20.29 -21.72 20.61
CA GLY A 345 21.38 -20.83 21.00
C GLY A 345 21.69 -19.73 19.98
N SER A 346 21.15 -19.84 18.74
CA SER A 346 21.29 -18.80 17.73
C SER A 346 20.30 -17.67 17.97
N GLU A 347 20.86 -16.51 18.33
CA GLU A 347 20.18 -15.23 18.32
C GLU A 347 20.48 -14.44 17.02
N GLU A 348 20.97 -15.09 15.96
CA GLU A 348 21.36 -14.43 14.70
C GLU A 348 20.19 -13.76 13.96
N TRP A 349 18.95 -14.11 14.29
CA TRP A 349 17.73 -13.44 13.83
C TRP A 349 17.29 -12.28 14.76
N LYS A 350 17.78 -12.23 16.00
CA LYS A 350 17.47 -11.18 16.97
C LYS A 350 18.36 -9.95 16.77
N GLY A 351 17.95 -9.07 15.86
CA GLY A 351 18.67 -7.82 15.61
C GLY A 351 19.83 -7.93 14.62
N SER A 352 19.84 -8.96 13.77
CA SER A 352 20.41 -8.81 12.43
C SER A 352 19.51 -7.92 11.58
N GLU A 353 20.05 -7.46 10.45
CA GLU A 353 19.37 -6.57 9.50
C GLU A 353 18.17 -7.24 8.78
N ASN A 354 17.98 -8.55 8.96
CA ASN A 354 17.07 -9.37 8.16
C ASN A 354 15.62 -9.44 8.69
N LYS A 355 15.41 -9.63 10.01
CA LYS A 355 14.07 -9.77 10.64
C LYS A 355 13.97 -9.23 12.09
N PRO A 356 14.44 -8.00 12.39
CA PRO A 356 14.44 -7.46 13.75
C PRO A 356 13.05 -7.33 14.39
N HIS A 357 11.98 -7.18 13.61
CA HIS A 357 10.59 -7.15 14.11
C HIS A 357 10.19 -8.39 14.94
N LEU A 358 10.74 -9.57 14.64
CA LEU A 358 10.42 -10.81 15.37
C LEU A 358 11.12 -10.91 16.73
N ALA A 359 12.20 -10.15 16.94
CA ALA A 359 13.15 -10.34 18.04
C ALA A 359 12.55 -10.19 19.45
N GLN A 360 11.47 -9.40 19.58
CA GLN A 360 10.85 -9.06 20.86
C GLN A 360 9.81 -10.10 21.32
N ASP A 361 9.06 -10.70 20.40
CA ASP A 361 7.85 -11.49 20.73
C ASP A 361 7.87 -12.96 20.31
N PHE A 362 8.90 -13.38 19.57
CA PHE A 362 9.10 -14.78 19.19
C PHE A 362 10.19 -15.45 20.05
N ILE A 363 10.20 -16.77 20.11
CA ILE A 363 11.35 -17.57 20.56
C ILE A 363 11.71 -18.63 19.51
N ALA A 364 12.99 -19.03 19.51
CA ALA A 364 13.54 -19.97 18.55
C ALA A 364 13.70 -21.39 19.12
N PHE A 365 13.46 -22.40 18.28
CA PHE A 365 13.75 -23.81 18.53
C PHE A 365 14.59 -24.39 17.38
N GLU A 366 15.51 -25.28 17.72
CA GLU A 366 16.32 -26.05 16.75
C GLU A 366 15.61 -27.36 16.41
N LEU A 367 15.38 -27.61 15.11
CA LEU A 367 14.75 -28.82 14.58
C LEU A 367 15.80 -29.73 13.92
N ASP A 368 15.88 -30.99 14.36
CA ASP A 368 16.80 -31.98 13.79
C ASP A 368 16.12 -32.87 12.73
N PHE A 369 16.23 -32.44 11.47
CA PHE A 369 15.78 -33.25 10.32
C PHE A 369 16.72 -34.43 9.99
N SER A 370 17.84 -34.62 10.69
CA SER A 370 18.76 -35.74 10.44
C SER A 370 18.36 -37.04 11.15
N THR A 371 17.47 -36.96 12.15
CA THR A 371 16.91 -38.12 12.87
C THR A 371 15.44 -38.39 12.55
N ALA A 372 14.78 -37.52 11.79
CA ALA A 372 13.41 -37.66 11.33
C ALA A 372 13.24 -38.69 10.19
N SER A 373 12.02 -39.19 9.98
CA SER A 373 11.65 -40.03 8.83
C SER A 373 11.43 -39.25 7.53
N ILE A 374 11.35 -37.92 7.60
CA ILE A 374 11.13 -37.00 6.48
C ILE A 374 12.17 -35.89 6.47
N THR A 375 12.66 -35.50 5.28
CA THR A 375 13.55 -34.34 5.15
C THR A 375 12.76 -33.03 5.07
N LEU A 376 13.34 -31.90 5.49
CA LEU A 376 12.68 -30.60 5.34
C LEU A 376 12.32 -30.28 3.87
N LYS A 377 13.12 -30.75 2.90
CA LYS A 377 12.84 -30.60 1.45
C LYS A 377 11.61 -31.37 0.97
N GLU A 378 11.16 -32.39 1.71
CA GLU A 378 9.91 -33.11 1.48
C GLU A 378 8.76 -32.50 2.30
N ALA A 379 9.04 -32.10 3.54
CA ALA A 379 8.06 -31.45 4.43
C ALA A 379 7.52 -30.13 3.83
N LEU A 380 8.39 -29.33 3.21
CA LEU A 380 8.05 -28.08 2.51
C LEU A 380 7.24 -28.27 1.21
N LYS A 381 6.84 -29.50 0.86
CA LYS A 381 5.98 -29.80 -0.31
C LYS A 381 4.53 -30.16 0.06
N GLY A 382 4.16 -30.06 1.34
CA GLY A 382 2.81 -30.32 1.84
C GLY A 382 2.39 -29.29 2.89
N GLN A 383 1.33 -29.60 3.63
CA GLN A 383 0.84 -28.76 4.72
C GLN A 383 1.74 -28.91 5.95
N LEU A 384 1.96 -27.81 6.67
CA LEU A 384 2.76 -27.75 7.89
C LEU A 384 1.97 -27.02 8.99
N ILE A 385 1.88 -27.64 10.17
CA ILE A 385 1.29 -27.03 11.37
C ILE A 385 2.26 -27.17 12.52
N LEU A 386 2.52 -26.09 13.25
CA LEU A 386 3.27 -26.13 14.50
C LEU A 386 2.34 -26.20 15.70
N VAL A 387 2.57 -27.17 16.58
CA VAL A 387 2.01 -27.22 17.94
C VAL A 387 3.09 -26.80 18.92
N ALA A 388 2.81 -25.81 19.77
CA ALA A 388 3.70 -25.38 20.84
C ALA A 388 3.11 -25.72 22.22
N SER A 389 3.96 -26.18 23.13
CA SER A 389 3.58 -26.75 24.43
C SER A 389 4.49 -26.26 25.55
N ASP A 390 3.95 -26.20 26.77
CA ASP A 390 4.68 -25.99 28.02
C ASP A 390 4.41 -27.11 29.04
N ALA A 391 4.68 -26.88 30.32
CA ALA A 391 4.44 -27.85 31.40
C ALA A 391 2.94 -28.13 31.70
N SER A 392 2.01 -27.33 31.17
CA SER A 392 0.56 -27.53 31.26
C SER A 392 -0.02 -28.35 30.11
N GLY A 393 0.70 -28.47 28.99
CA GLY A 393 0.29 -29.16 27.78
C GLY A 393 0.50 -28.29 26.54
N VAL A 394 -0.30 -28.52 25.49
CA VAL A 394 -0.39 -27.61 24.34
C VAL A 394 -0.85 -26.24 24.81
N ILE A 395 -0.25 -25.18 24.28
CA ILE A 395 -0.61 -23.77 24.54
C ILE A 395 -0.89 -22.95 23.27
N LYS A 396 -0.41 -23.38 22.08
CA LYS A 396 -0.67 -22.69 20.80
C LYS A 396 -0.56 -23.64 19.62
N VAL A 397 -1.37 -23.43 18.57
CA VAL A 397 -1.33 -24.18 17.30
C VAL A 397 -1.50 -23.19 16.15
N THR A 398 -0.65 -23.29 15.12
CA THR A 398 -0.55 -22.25 14.08
C THR A 398 0.13 -22.81 12.81
N GLU A 399 -0.18 -22.26 11.64
CA GLU A 399 0.50 -22.57 10.38
C GLU A 399 1.94 -22.03 10.34
N VAL A 400 2.70 -22.42 9.32
CA VAL A 400 4.15 -22.20 9.24
C VAL A 400 4.56 -21.42 8.00
N GLN A 401 5.13 -20.22 8.19
CA GLN A 401 5.73 -19.43 7.11
C GLN A 401 7.14 -19.95 6.77
N THR A 402 7.39 -20.23 5.49
CA THR A 402 8.52 -21.07 5.03
C THR A 402 9.65 -20.34 4.32
N ALA A 403 9.49 -19.05 3.99
CA ALA A 403 10.36 -18.36 3.03
C ALA A 403 11.87 -18.44 3.36
N SER A 404 12.29 -18.21 4.61
CA SER A 404 13.71 -18.23 4.98
C SER A 404 14.30 -19.65 5.06
N ALA A 405 13.47 -20.70 5.20
CA ALA A 405 13.92 -22.07 5.01
C ALA A 405 14.15 -22.37 3.52
N LEU A 406 13.29 -21.85 2.62
CA LEU A 406 13.49 -21.98 1.17
C LEU A 406 14.78 -21.29 0.72
N ASP A 407 15.07 -20.10 1.24
CA ASP A 407 16.34 -19.41 0.95
C ASP A 407 17.55 -20.20 1.47
N SER A 408 17.51 -20.65 2.73
CA SER A 408 18.59 -21.44 3.34
C SER A 408 18.90 -22.74 2.58
N LEU A 409 17.86 -23.42 2.07
CA LEU A 409 17.98 -24.71 1.38
C LEU A 409 18.35 -24.64 -0.10
N TYR A 410 18.12 -23.49 -0.75
CA TYR A 410 18.12 -23.39 -2.22
C TYR A 410 18.73 -22.11 -2.79
N ALA A 411 18.56 -20.94 -2.17
CA ALA A 411 18.85 -19.65 -2.81
C ALA A 411 20.31 -19.53 -3.27
N ALA A 412 21.27 -19.90 -2.43
CA ALA A 412 22.70 -19.81 -2.75
C ALA A 412 23.11 -20.53 -4.05
N ASN A 413 22.41 -21.61 -4.43
CA ASN A 413 22.58 -22.26 -5.73
C ASN A 413 21.64 -21.66 -6.79
N ALA A 414 20.38 -21.42 -6.43
CA ALA A 414 19.35 -20.93 -7.36
C ALA A 414 19.69 -19.56 -7.97
N ILE A 415 20.28 -18.64 -7.20
CA ILE A 415 20.62 -17.30 -7.72
C ILE A 415 21.67 -17.31 -8.84
N THR A 416 22.48 -18.37 -8.91
CA THR A 416 23.49 -18.57 -9.96
C THR A 416 22.92 -19.04 -11.30
N GLN A 417 21.63 -19.42 -11.33
CA GLN A 417 20.96 -19.95 -12.52
C GLN A 417 20.31 -18.85 -13.35
N LYS A 418 20.07 -19.17 -14.63
CA LYS A 418 19.08 -18.48 -15.45
C LYS A 418 17.73 -19.16 -15.32
N PHE A 419 16.65 -18.40 -15.46
CA PHE A 419 15.26 -18.88 -15.41
C PHE A 419 14.54 -18.53 -16.72
N GLY A 420 13.29 -18.96 -16.85
CA GLY A 420 12.48 -18.73 -18.04
C GLY A 420 12.74 -19.74 -19.16
N ALA A 421 12.36 -19.34 -20.38
CA ALA A 421 12.60 -20.07 -21.63
C ALA A 421 14.01 -19.77 -22.19
N ILE A 422 15.01 -20.57 -21.80
CA ILE A 422 16.42 -20.33 -22.15
C ILE A 422 16.74 -21.01 -23.49
N LEU A 423 17.01 -20.21 -24.52
CA LEU A 423 17.43 -20.73 -25.83
C LEU A 423 18.86 -21.26 -25.81
N ASN A 424 19.04 -22.49 -26.28
CA ASN A 424 20.33 -23.16 -26.41
C ASN A 424 20.95 -22.91 -27.79
N SER A 425 22.28 -22.89 -27.87
CA SER A 425 23.04 -22.70 -29.12
C SER A 425 22.86 -23.80 -30.19
N ASN A 426 22.11 -24.86 -29.88
CA ASN A 426 21.71 -25.92 -30.81
C ASN A 426 20.30 -25.70 -31.43
N GLY A 427 19.60 -24.61 -31.08
CA GLY A 427 18.25 -24.30 -31.58
C GLY A 427 17.12 -25.07 -30.88
N SER A 428 17.33 -25.45 -29.62
CA SER A 428 16.33 -26.02 -28.70
C SER A 428 16.14 -25.09 -27.48
N THR A 429 15.05 -25.24 -26.73
CA THR A 429 14.80 -24.43 -25.52
C THR A 429 14.91 -25.27 -24.25
N THR A 430 15.62 -24.75 -23.25
CA THR A 430 15.64 -25.28 -21.88
C THR A 430 14.78 -24.38 -20.99
N PHE A 431 13.73 -24.93 -20.39
CA PHE A 431 12.88 -24.20 -19.46
C PHE A 431 13.34 -24.45 -18.03
N ARG A 432 13.48 -23.39 -17.22
CA ARG A 432 13.74 -23.50 -15.77
C ARG A 432 12.80 -22.58 -14.98
N LEU A 433 11.97 -23.20 -14.14
CA LEU A 433 11.09 -22.52 -13.18
C LEU A 433 11.63 -22.73 -11.76
N TRP A 434 11.63 -21.72 -10.90
CA TRP A 434 11.91 -21.91 -9.47
C TRP A 434 10.60 -22.23 -8.74
N ALA A 435 10.43 -23.48 -8.28
CA ALA A 435 9.20 -23.92 -7.62
C ALA A 435 9.51 -25.01 -6.55
N PRO A 436 10.22 -24.66 -5.46
CA PRO A 436 10.74 -25.61 -4.49
C PRO A 436 9.67 -26.36 -3.70
N THR A 437 8.51 -25.73 -3.46
CA THR A 437 7.37 -26.28 -2.71
C THR A 437 6.46 -27.17 -3.57
N SER A 438 6.55 -27.10 -4.91
CA SER A 438 5.70 -27.91 -5.79
C SER A 438 6.00 -29.40 -5.69
N GLN A 439 4.94 -30.21 -5.82
CA GLN A 439 5.02 -31.68 -5.88
C GLN A 439 5.33 -32.17 -7.30
N SER A 440 4.78 -31.50 -8.30
CA SER A 440 5.08 -31.71 -9.72
C SER A 440 4.91 -30.42 -10.51
N VAL A 441 5.75 -30.25 -11.53
CA VAL A 441 5.58 -29.23 -12.57
C VAL A 441 5.68 -29.88 -13.95
N ALA A 442 4.80 -29.49 -14.88
CA ALA A 442 4.86 -29.89 -16.27
C ALA A 442 4.80 -28.65 -17.18
N LEU A 443 5.65 -28.61 -18.20
CA LEU A 443 5.59 -27.62 -19.28
C LEU A 443 4.47 -28.04 -20.25
N ILE A 444 3.58 -27.12 -20.58
CA ILE A 444 2.52 -27.30 -21.58
C ILE A 444 2.85 -26.44 -22.80
N PRO A 445 3.24 -27.03 -23.95
CA PRO A 445 3.36 -26.31 -25.22
C PRO A 445 1.98 -25.96 -25.77
N TYR A 446 1.86 -24.85 -26.50
CA TYR A 446 0.65 -24.44 -27.23
C TYR A 446 0.97 -24.17 -28.70
N ASP A 447 0.06 -24.51 -29.59
CA ASP A 447 0.22 -24.28 -31.02
C ASP A 447 -0.21 -22.86 -31.47
N SER A 448 -0.15 -22.58 -32.77
CA SER A 448 -0.54 -21.28 -33.34
C SER A 448 -2.02 -20.93 -33.18
N ASN A 449 -2.90 -21.92 -32.95
CA ASN A 449 -4.32 -21.72 -32.66
C ASN A 449 -4.59 -21.52 -31.16
N LYS A 450 -3.53 -21.59 -30.33
CA LYS A 450 -3.57 -21.70 -28.88
C LYS A 450 -4.24 -23.00 -28.38
N ASP A 451 -4.18 -24.08 -29.16
CA ASP A 451 -4.55 -25.41 -28.70
C ASP A 451 -3.42 -26.01 -27.83
N ALA A 452 -3.80 -26.62 -26.69
CA ALA A 452 -2.84 -27.20 -25.74
C ALA A 452 -2.24 -28.52 -26.24
N GLY A 453 -0.90 -28.58 -26.26
CA GLY A 453 -0.11 -29.73 -26.69
C GLY A 453 0.07 -30.81 -25.62
N THR A 454 0.96 -31.77 -25.91
CA THR A 454 1.31 -32.84 -24.94
C THR A 454 2.19 -32.27 -23.83
N LYS A 455 1.74 -32.42 -22.58
CA LYS A 455 2.48 -32.01 -21.38
C LYS A 455 3.86 -32.69 -21.31
N ILE A 456 4.89 -31.92 -21.04
CA ILE A 456 6.29 -32.35 -20.86
C ILE A 456 6.60 -32.30 -19.35
N PRO A 457 6.74 -33.45 -18.66
CA PRO A 457 7.11 -33.46 -17.24
C PRO A 457 8.49 -32.82 -17.04
N MET A 458 8.60 -31.91 -16.08
CA MET A 458 9.87 -31.29 -15.71
C MET A 458 10.58 -32.12 -14.63
N ILE A 459 11.90 -31.98 -14.53
CA ILE A 459 12.75 -32.68 -13.56
C ILE A 459 13.15 -31.72 -12.43
N PHE A 460 12.98 -32.15 -11.17
CA PHE A 460 13.33 -31.34 -10.00
C PHE A 460 14.84 -31.36 -9.70
N ASP A 461 15.46 -30.19 -9.72
CA ASP A 461 16.85 -29.93 -9.33
C ASP A 461 16.92 -29.78 -7.80
N GLN A 462 17.37 -30.84 -7.14
CA GLN A 462 17.51 -30.91 -5.67
C GLN A 462 18.47 -29.85 -5.08
N SER A 463 19.35 -29.28 -5.91
CA SER A 463 20.33 -28.28 -5.46
C SER A 463 19.78 -26.85 -5.50
N THR A 464 18.94 -26.53 -6.48
CA THR A 464 18.39 -25.16 -6.68
C THR A 464 16.90 -25.03 -6.35
N GLY A 465 16.18 -26.13 -6.13
CA GLY A 465 14.72 -26.10 -5.95
C GLY A 465 13.95 -25.79 -7.24
N SER A 466 14.62 -25.88 -8.39
CA SER A 466 14.02 -25.59 -9.70
C SER A 466 13.42 -26.82 -10.35
N TRP A 467 12.47 -26.62 -11.25
CA TRP A 467 12.02 -27.62 -12.20
C TRP A 467 12.59 -27.29 -13.58
N VAL A 468 13.13 -28.30 -14.27
CA VAL A 468 13.85 -28.13 -15.53
C VAL A 468 13.30 -29.06 -16.63
N ALA A 469 13.08 -28.52 -17.83
CA ALA A 469 12.90 -29.30 -19.05
C ALA A 469 13.97 -28.88 -20.07
N GLU A 470 15.02 -29.70 -20.22
CA GLU A 470 16.15 -29.39 -21.11
C GLU A 470 15.92 -29.79 -22.56
N ASN A 471 16.55 -29.06 -23.49
CA ASN A 471 16.63 -29.40 -24.92
C ASN A 471 15.27 -29.73 -25.57
N THR A 472 14.20 -29.04 -25.17
CA THR A 472 12.85 -29.23 -25.71
C THR A 472 12.76 -28.82 -27.18
N ILE A 473 11.74 -29.31 -27.87
CA ILE A 473 11.52 -28.99 -29.30
C ILE A 473 11.03 -27.57 -29.56
N LEU A 474 10.63 -26.83 -28.51
CA LEU A 474 10.07 -25.48 -28.58
C LEU A 474 11.17 -24.46 -28.95
N LYS A 475 10.77 -23.38 -29.63
CA LYS A 475 11.65 -22.37 -30.23
C LYS A 475 11.00 -20.99 -30.19
N HIS A 476 11.78 -19.97 -30.56
CA HIS A 476 11.31 -18.62 -30.86
C HIS A 476 9.95 -18.65 -31.61
N GLY A 477 8.92 -18.07 -30.97
CA GLY A 477 7.54 -18.02 -31.47
C GLY A 477 6.57 -19.04 -30.85
N ASP A 478 7.03 -20.12 -30.22
CA ASP A 478 6.16 -21.12 -29.61
C ASP A 478 5.60 -20.63 -28.25
N PHE A 479 4.31 -20.87 -28.01
CA PHE A 479 3.63 -20.51 -26.76
C PHE A 479 3.69 -21.64 -25.72
N TYR A 480 3.62 -21.29 -24.43
CA TYR A 480 3.67 -22.23 -23.32
C TYR A 480 3.01 -21.71 -22.03
N LYS A 481 2.72 -22.66 -21.13
CA LYS A 481 2.45 -22.44 -19.69
C LYS A 481 3.12 -23.53 -18.86
N TYR A 482 3.20 -23.34 -17.55
CA TYR A 482 3.44 -24.42 -16.60
C TYR A 482 2.13 -24.87 -15.98
N GLU A 483 1.97 -26.17 -15.80
CA GLU A 483 1.01 -26.74 -14.85
C GLU A 483 1.76 -27.08 -13.57
N VAL A 484 1.31 -26.51 -12.45
CA VAL A 484 1.95 -26.62 -11.14
C VAL A 484 0.99 -27.31 -10.18
N THR A 485 1.48 -28.33 -9.47
CA THR A 485 0.79 -28.97 -8.34
C THR A 485 1.55 -28.62 -7.06
N VAL A 486 0.91 -27.92 -6.13
CA VAL A 486 1.57 -27.31 -4.95
C VAL A 486 0.60 -27.18 -3.77
N TYR A 487 1.10 -27.26 -2.53
CA TYR A 487 0.31 -26.86 -1.36
C TYR A 487 0.14 -25.34 -1.36
N HIS A 488 -1.10 -24.85 -1.32
CA HIS A 488 -1.39 -23.43 -1.21
C HIS A 488 -2.02 -23.13 0.16
N PRO A 489 -1.32 -22.41 1.07
CA PRO A 489 -1.82 -22.14 2.42
C PRO A 489 -3.19 -21.48 2.45
N ALA A 490 -3.40 -20.42 1.65
CA ALA A 490 -4.68 -19.70 1.56
C ALA A 490 -5.89 -20.54 1.04
N THR A 491 -5.73 -21.83 0.76
CA THR A 491 -6.86 -22.75 0.49
C THR A 491 -6.80 -24.07 1.28
N ASP A 492 -5.79 -24.28 2.13
CA ASP A 492 -5.50 -25.55 2.86
C ASP A 492 -5.36 -26.80 1.96
N LYS A 493 -5.04 -26.63 0.67
CA LYS A 493 -5.15 -27.71 -0.34
C LYS A 493 -3.89 -27.89 -1.17
N ILE A 494 -3.74 -29.10 -1.71
CA ILE A 494 -2.87 -29.34 -2.86
C ILE A 494 -3.62 -28.89 -4.11
N GLU A 495 -3.34 -27.66 -4.55
CA GLU A 495 -3.91 -27.09 -5.76
C GLU A 495 -3.26 -27.68 -7.02
N THR A 496 -3.94 -27.58 -8.16
CA THR A 496 -3.32 -27.84 -9.48
C THR A 496 -3.95 -26.93 -10.54
N TYR A 497 -3.14 -26.06 -11.12
CA TYR A 497 -3.57 -25.06 -12.09
C TYR A 497 -2.46 -24.73 -13.09
N GLN A 498 -2.81 -23.96 -14.12
CA GLN A 498 -1.89 -23.51 -15.16
C GLN A 498 -1.53 -22.04 -14.99
N VAL A 499 -0.24 -21.73 -15.07
CA VAL A 499 0.35 -20.41 -14.79
C VAL A 499 1.41 -20.07 -15.84
N THR A 500 1.58 -18.78 -16.11
CA THR A 500 2.62 -18.22 -16.99
C THR A 500 4.00 -18.25 -16.31
N ASP A 501 5.04 -17.98 -17.09
CA ASP A 501 6.41 -17.84 -16.59
C ASP A 501 6.64 -16.44 -15.98
N PRO A 502 7.12 -16.32 -14.74
CA PRO A 502 7.47 -15.02 -14.16
C PRO A 502 8.72 -14.39 -14.80
N TYR A 503 9.50 -15.17 -15.56
CA TYR A 503 10.57 -14.73 -16.45
C TYR A 503 10.10 -14.75 -17.93
N SER A 504 8.80 -14.48 -18.17
CA SER A 504 8.30 -14.23 -19.54
C SER A 504 9.03 -13.05 -20.17
N LEU A 505 9.34 -13.19 -21.46
CA LEU A 505 9.92 -12.13 -22.31
C LEU A 505 9.01 -11.77 -23.50
N SER A 506 7.92 -12.54 -23.68
CA SER A 506 6.85 -12.31 -24.65
C SER A 506 5.59 -13.07 -24.21
N LEU A 507 4.41 -12.57 -24.58
CA LEU A 507 3.09 -13.02 -24.11
C LEU A 507 2.06 -12.99 -25.27
N SER A 508 1.04 -13.84 -25.19
CA SER A 508 -0.18 -13.68 -26.01
C SER A 508 -1.06 -12.54 -25.50
N THR A 509 -2.13 -12.23 -26.22
CA THR A 509 -3.21 -11.33 -25.75
C THR A 509 -3.67 -11.68 -24.33
N ASN A 510 -3.96 -10.66 -23.51
CA ASN A 510 -4.36 -10.73 -22.11
C ASN A 510 -3.41 -11.55 -21.22
N SER A 511 -2.13 -11.58 -21.62
CA SER A 511 -1.07 -12.33 -20.95
C SER A 511 -1.40 -13.83 -20.78
N GLU A 512 -2.32 -14.36 -21.61
CA GLU A 512 -2.91 -15.69 -21.39
C GLU A 512 -1.91 -16.85 -21.57
N LEU A 513 -0.80 -16.66 -22.27
CA LEU A 513 0.25 -17.63 -22.51
C LEU A 513 1.61 -16.95 -22.60
N SER A 514 2.63 -17.52 -21.97
CA SER A 514 4.02 -17.13 -22.19
C SER A 514 4.49 -17.57 -23.57
N GLN A 515 5.44 -16.86 -24.16
CA GLN A 515 6.00 -17.20 -25.47
C GLN A 515 7.53 -17.25 -25.42
N VAL A 516 8.12 -18.25 -26.06
CA VAL A 516 9.57 -18.37 -26.22
C VAL A 516 10.02 -17.30 -27.23
N VAL A 517 10.98 -16.47 -26.85
CA VAL A 517 11.54 -15.44 -27.74
C VAL A 517 13.06 -15.41 -27.64
N ASP A 518 13.69 -15.12 -28.77
CA ASP A 518 15.08 -14.66 -28.82
C ASP A 518 15.04 -13.14 -29.00
N LEU A 519 15.44 -12.40 -27.96
CA LEU A 519 15.48 -10.93 -28.03
C LEU A 519 16.55 -10.41 -29.01
N LYS A 520 17.35 -11.29 -29.61
CA LYS A 520 18.38 -10.95 -30.61
C LYS A 520 18.04 -11.47 -32.01
N ASP A 521 16.81 -11.98 -32.23
CA ASP A 521 16.31 -12.30 -33.58
C ASP A 521 15.98 -11.02 -34.38
N ALA A 522 16.24 -11.06 -35.69
CA ALA A 522 15.98 -9.95 -36.60
C ALA A 522 14.49 -9.58 -36.76
N ALA A 523 13.55 -10.46 -36.39
CA ALA A 523 12.12 -10.16 -36.36
C ALA A 523 11.74 -9.15 -35.26
N VAL A 524 12.46 -9.15 -34.14
CA VAL A 524 12.23 -8.26 -32.98
C VAL A 524 13.30 -7.19 -32.80
N THR A 525 14.34 -7.18 -33.65
CA THR A 525 15.48 -6.26 -33.56
C THR A 525 15.44 -5.27 -34.71
N PRO A 526 15.03 -4.00 -34.49
CA PRO A 526 14.93 -3.01 -35.56
C PRO A 526 16.29 -2.58 -36.12
N ALA A 527 16.30 -2.09 -37.36
CA ALA A 527 17.53 -1.74 -38.07
C ALA A 527 18.21 -0.52 -37.43
N GLY A 528 19.42 -0.71 -36.90
CA GLY A 528 20.16 0.31 -36.14
C GLY A 528 20.06 0.16 -34.61
N TRP A 529 19.43 -0.90 -34.11
CA TRP A 529 19.28 -1.16 -32.67
C TRP A 529 20.62 -1.31 -31.94
N ASP A 530 21.55 -2.10 -32.49
CA ASP A 530 22.83 -2.40 -31.84
C ASP A 530 23.71 -1.14 -31.72
N GLU A 531 23.71 -0.30 -32.76
CA GLU A 531 24.41 0.97 -32.80
C GLU A 531 23.85 2.02 -31.83
N LEU A 532 22.57 1.91 -31.42
CA LEU A 532 21.85 2.89 -30.60
C LEU A 532 22.63 3.30 -29.32
N LYS A 533 22.60 4.59 -28.98
CA LYS A 533 23.24 5.19 -27.80
C LYS A 533 22.24 6.12 -27.09
N ALA A 534 22.50 6.40 -25.82
CA ALA A 534 21.89 7.52 -25.12
C ALA A 534 22.30 8.84 -25.80
N PRO A 535 21.37 9.75 -26.16
CA PRO A 535 21.74 11.08 -26.65
C PRO A 535 22.37 11.98 -25.57
N HIS A 536 22.12 11.71 -24.27
CA HIS A 536 22.72 12.45 -23.14
C HIS A 536 23.55 11.50 -22.25
N ALA A 537 24.74 11.94 -21.84
CA ALA A 537 25.57 11.23 -20.87
C ALA A 537 24.93 11.27 -19.47
N GLN A 538 25.22 10.26 -18.63
CA GLN A 538 24.60 10.13 -17.30
C GLN A 538 25.58 10.32 -16.14
N ASN A 539 26.82 10.74 -16.44
CA ASN A 539 27.88 10.95 -15.45
C ASN A 539 27.62 12.10 -14.46
N ASN A 540 26.65 12.99 -14.71
CA ASN A 540 26.17 14.00 -13.77
C ASN A 540 24.63 14.13 -13.84
N PRO A 541 23.86 13.36 -13.04
CA PRO A 541 22.40 13.39 -13.10
C PRO A 541 21.77 14.75 -12.72
N ALA A 542 22.52 15.69 -12.13
CA ALA A 542 22.05 17.05 -11.90
C ALA A 542 21.87 17.87 -13.20
N GLU A 543 22.48 17.46 -14.32
CA GLU A 543 22.22 18.05 -15.65
C GLU A 543 20.88 17.59 -16.25
N PHE A 544 20.22 16.58 -15.67
CA PHE A 544 18.98 16.06 -16.25
C PHE A 544 17.81 17.03 -16.10
N VAL A 545 16.87 16.92 -17.04
CA VAL A 545 15.49 17.40 -16.88
C VAL A 545 14.59 16.23 -17.26
N LEU A 546 13.84 15.74 -16.27
CA LEU A 546 13.00 14.55 -16.37
C LEU A 546 11.57 14.98 -16.74
N TYR A 547 11.01 14.46 -17.83
CA TYR A 547 9.66 14.77 -18.30
C TYR A 547 8.79 13.51 -18.28
N GLU A 548 7.77 13.48 -17.41
CA GLU A 548 6.93 12.30 -17.13
C GLU A 548 5.70 12.26 -18.04
N ALA A 549 5.59 11.21 -18.84
CA ALA A 549 4.52 10.99 -19.81
C ALA A 549 3.91 9.58 -19.68
N HIS A 550 2.68 9.45 -20.17
CA HIS A 550 1.97 8.19 -20.36
C HIS A 550 1.64 8.00 -21.85
N ILE A 551 1.70 6.76 -22.33
CA ILE A 551 1.57 6.42 -23.77
C ILE A 551 0.25 6.95 -24.35
N ARG A 552 -0.85 6.87 -23.61
CA ARG A 552 -2.16 7.40 -24.04
C ARG A 552 -2.28 8.90 -23.92
N ASP A 553 -1.91 9.48 -22.78
CA ASP A 553 -1.91 10.93 -22.55
C ASP A 553 -1.18 11.69 -23.67
N PHE A 554 -0.12 11.07 -24.22
CA PHE A 554 0.70 11.59 -25.32
C PHE A 554 -0.01 11.57 -26.68
N SER A 555 -0.97 10.68 -26.93
CA SER A 555 -1.33 10.29 -28.31
C SER A 555 -2.79 9.85 -28.56
N ALA A 556 -3.53 9.37 -27.56
CA ALA A 556 -4.81 8.68 -27.75
C ALA A 556 -5.88 9.51 -28.47
N LEU A 557 -5.89 10.83 -28.26
CA LEU A 557 -6.88 11.74 -28.85
C LEU A 557 -6.30 12.64 -29.96
N ASP A 558 -5.02 12.49 -30.31
CA ASP A 558 -4.36 13.40 -31.24
C ASP A 558 -4.79 13.18 -32.70
N GLN A 559 -5.29 14.25 -33.32
CA GLN A 559 -5.83 14.21 -34.69
C GLN A 559 -4.79 14.45 -35.78
N SER A 560 -3.53 14.71 -35.43
CA SER A 560 -2.43 14.89 -36.39
C SER A 560 -1.72 13.58 -36.76
N MET A 561 -1.91 12.51 -35.99
CA MET A 561 -1.37 11.18 -36.24
C MET A 561 -2.41 10.17 -36.76
N PRO A 562 -1.97 9.06 -37.41
CA PRO A 562 -2.87 7.99 -37.84
C PRO A 562 -3.59 7.32 -36.67
N VAL A 563 -4.87 6.97 -36.85
CA VAL A 563 -5.70 6.31 -35.82
C VAL A 563 -5.03 5.03 -35.26
N SER A 564 -4.37 4.26 -36.13
CA SER A 564 -3.64 3.03 -35.75
C SER A 564 -2.42 3.24 -34.83
N SER A 565 -2.00 4.49 -34.59
CA SER A 565 -0.89 4.84 -33.70
C SER A 565 -1.33 5.58 -32.43
N ARG A 566 -2.62 5.91 -32.29
CA ARG A 566 -3.15 6.59 -31.10
C ARG A 566 -3.16 5.66 -29.90
N GLY A 567 -2.56 6.10 -28.80
CA GLY A 567 -2.40 5.29 -27.59
C GLY A 567 -1.40 4.14 -27.73
N LYS A 568 -0.50 4.19 -28.72
CA LYS A 568 0.43 3.10 -29.05
C LYS A 568 1.90 3.53 -29.02
N TYR A 569 2.81 2.58 -28.83
CA TYR A 569 4.26 2.79 -28.97
C TYR A 569 4.64 3.43 -30.32
N SER A 570 3.92 3.09 -31.39
CA SER A 570 4.15 3.65 -32.74
C SER A 570 3.85 5.16 -32.86
N ALA A 571 3.21 5.79 -31.86
CA ALA A 571 3.00 7.24 -31.80
C ALA A 571 4.32 8.03 -31.83
N PHE A 572 5.34 7.55 -31.12
CA PHE A 572 6.63 8.25 -31.00
C PHE A 572 7.42 8.28 -32.32
N SER A 573 7.13 7.34 -33.23
CA SER A 573 7.68 7.33 -34.60
C SER A 573 6.94 8.27 -35.57
N GLN A 574 5.86 8.94 -35.15
CA GLN A 574 5.11 9.87 -36.01
C GLN A 574 5.75 11.27 -35.98
N SER A 575 6.94 11.41 -36.58
CA SER A 575 7.77 12.64 -36.56
C SER A 575 7.07 13.93 -37.02
N ASP A 576 5.98 13.81 -37.79
CA ASP A 576 5.18 14.94 -38.27
C ASP A 576 4.01 15.33 -37.35
N SER A 577 3.72 14.55 -36.31
CA SER A 577 2.61 14.79 -35.37
C SER A 577 2.91 15.95 -34.39
N ALA A 578 1.85 16.58 -33.87
CA ALA A 578 1.94 17.63 -32.86
C ALA A 578 2.63 17.18 -31.55
N PRO A 579 2.35 16.00 -30.97
CA PRO A 579 2.99 15.56 -29.73
C PRO A 579 4.50 15.30 -29.91
N VAL A 580 4.91 14.67 -31.03
CA VAL A 580 6.34 14.44 -31.32
C VAL A 580 7.07 15.76 -31.61
N LYS A 581 6.45 16.70 -32.34
CA LYS A 581 7.01 18.04 -32.56
C LYS A 581 7.10 18.86 -31.26
N HIS A 582 6.17 18.67 -30.33
CA HIS A 582 6.23 19.27 -29.00
C HIS A 582 7.43 18.72 -28.20
N LEU A 583 7.60 17.40 -28.12
CA LEU A 583 8.76 16.80 -27.43
C LEU A 583 10.09 17.25 -28.05
N LYS A 584 10.21 17.34 -29.38
CA LYS A 584 11.41 17.92 -30.03
C LYS A 584 11.67 19.36 -29.60
N SER A 585 10.63 20.20 -29.55
CA SER A 585 10.73 21.58 -29.05
C SER A 585 11.24 21.65 -27.61
N LEU A 586 10.89 20.66 -26.78
CA LEU A 586 11.41 20.54 -25.40
C LEU A 586 12.86 20.05 -25.37
N ALA A 587 13.22 19.06 -26.20
CA ALA A 587 14.59 18.55 -26.32
C ALA A 587 15.57 19.62 -26.86
N ASP A 588 15.19 20.33 -27.92
CA ASP A 588 15.90 21.51 -28.46
C ASP A 588 16.07 22.62 -27.40
N SER A 589 15.20 22.65 -26.39
CA SER A 589 15.26 23.57 -25.26
C SER A 589 16.06 23.04 -24.06
N GLY A 590 16.54 21.79 -24.07
CA GLY A 590 17.33 21.19 -23.00
C GLY A 590 16.60 20.18 -22.10
N VAL A 591 15.41 19.69 -22.48
CA VAL A 591 14.77 18.56 -21.79
C VAL A 591 15.42 17.25 -22.25
N SER A 592 16.11 16.56 -21.34
CA SER A 592 17.02 15.46 -21.72
C SER A 592 16.46 14.05 -21.56
N HIS A 593 15.43 13.85 -20.74
CA HIS A 593 14.92 12.51 -20.39
C HIS A 593 13.40 12.44 -20.46
N LEU A 594 12.87 11.47 -21.22
CA LEU A 594 11.46 11.10 -21.21
C LEU A 594 11.26 9.96 -20.22
N HIS A 595 10.60 10.25 -19.10
CA HIS A 595 10.09 9.24 -18.18
C HIS A 595 8.76 8.73 -18.71
N LEU A 596 8.66 7.42 -18.92
CA LEU A 596 7.42 6.73 -19.25
C LEU A 596 6.87 6.07 -17.98
N LEU A 597 5.58 6.34 -17.70
CA LEU A 597 4.76 5.54 -16.78
C LEU A 597 4.79 4.04 -17.14
N PRO A 598 4.30 3.14 -16.27
CA PRO A 598 4.31 1.70 -16.48
C PRO A 598 4.04 1.24 -17.91
N THR A 599 5.03 0.56 -18.47
CA THR A 599 5.04 0.02 -19.84
C THR A 599 5.53 -1.43 -19.91
N PHE A 600 5.74 -2.05 -18.75
CA PHE A 600 5.73 -3.51 -18.57
C PHE A 600 4.27 -4.02 -18.60
N ASP A 601 4.06 -5.33 -18.70
CA ASP A 601 2.75 -6.00 -18.80
C ASP A 601 1.88 -5.82 -17.54
N ILE A 602 0.72 -5.20 -17.69
CA ILE A 602 -0.19 -4.83 -16.59
C ILE A 602 -1.49 -5.64 -16.59
N ALA A 603 -2.10 -5.76 -15.41
CA ALA A 603 -3.28 -6.61 -15.21
C ALA A 603 -4.62 -5.90 -15.47
N THR A 604 -4.64 -4.59 -15.70
CA THR A 604 -5.86 -3.75 -15.58
C THR A 604 -6.44 -3.21 -16.88
N ILE A 605 -5.80 -3.42 -18.03
CA ILE A 605 -6.36 -3.12 -19.36
C ILE A 605 -6.66 -4.44 -20.07
N ASN A 606 -7.77 -4.53 -20.80
CA ASN A 606 -8.04 -5.66 -21.68
C ASN A 606 -7.36 -5.44 -23.03
N GLU A 607 -6.42 -6.30 -23.39
CA GLU A 607 -5.68 -6.22 -24.66
C GLU A 607 -6.56 -6.61 -25.86
N ASP A 608 -7.66 -7.36 -25.66
CA ASP A 608 -8.64 -7.61 -26.72
C ASP A 608 -9.48 -6.35 -26.99
N THR A 609 -9.10 -5.64 -28.06
CA THR A 609 -9.79 -4.46 -28.59
C THR A 609 -11.28 -4.64 -28.93
N THR A 610 -11.81 -5.87 -28.97
CA THR A 610 -13.24 -6.13 -29.08
C THR A 610 -13.99 -5.96 -27.75
N GLN A 611 -13.29 -6.15 -26.62
CA GLN A 611 -13.79 -6.00 -25.25
C GLN A 611 -13.53 -4.60 -24.66
N VAL A 612 -12.93 -3.69 -25.45
CA VAL A 612 -12.60 -2.31 -25.06
C VAL A 612 -13.53 -1.32 -25.78
N ALA A 613 -13.91 -0.19 -25.17
CA ALA A 613 -14.57 0.94 -25.83
C ALA A 613 -13.89 2.27 -25.45
N ASN A 614 -13.06 2.80 -26.34
CA ASN A 614 -12.36 4.09 -26.16
C ASN A 614 -13.29 5.27 -26.48
N ILE A 615 -13.02 6.46 -25.95
CA ILE A 615 -13.99 7.57 -26.03
C ILE A 615 -14.21 8.14 -27.45
N ASP A 616 -13.34 7.86 -28.42
CA ASP A 616 -13.54 8.20 -29.84
C ASP A 616 -14.34 7.14 -30.63
N GLU A 617 -14.72 6.02 -29.99
CA GLU A 617 -15.60 5.00 -30.55
C GLU A 617 -17.10 5.29 -30.28
N SER A 618 -17.99 4.52 -30.91
CA SER A 618 -19.45 4.77 -30.82
C SER A 618 -20.04 4.37 -29.46
N PHE A 619 -21.00 5.14 -28.97
CA PHE A 619 -21.71 4.86 -27.71
C PHE A 619 -22.43 3.50 -27.72
N SER A 620 -22.86 3.06 -28.90
CA SER A 620 -23.41 1.72 -29.14
C SER A 620 -22.40 0.58 -28.90
N LYS A 621 -21.08 0.81 -28.98
CA LYS A 621 -20.06 -0.17 -28.56
C LYS A 621 -20.06 -0.31 -27.04
N LEU A 622 -20.02 0.81 -26.31
CA LEU A 622 -20.11 0.85 -24.86
C LEU A 622 -21.38 0.15 -24.37
N CYS A 623 -22.56 0.47 -24.89
CA CYS A 623 -23.82 -0.19 -24.50
C CYS A 623 -23.89 -1.70 -24.84
N ASN A 624 -22.96 -2.26 -25.60
CA ASN A 624 -22.89 -3.70 -25.86
C ASN A 624 -21.92 -4.42 -24.90
N LEU A 625 -20.87 -3.73 -24.43
CA LEU A 625 -19.98 -4.20 -23.36
C LEU A 625 -20.57 -3.98 -21.96
N LYS A 626 -21.41 -2.95 -21.82
CA LYS A 626 -22.13 -2.56 -20.61
C LYS A 626 -23.65 -2.51 -20.88
N PRO A 627 -24.35 -3.67 -20.98
CA PRO A 627 -25.78 -3.72 -21.29
C PRO A 627 -26.68 -3.00 -20.28
N GLU A 628 -26.21 -2.81 -19.04
CA GLU A 628 -26.91 -2.12 -17.96
C GLU A 628 -27.27 -0.67 -18.31
N ILE A 629 -26.46 0.01 -19.12
CA ILE A 629 -26.70 1.37 -19.64
C ILE A 629 -28.05 1.47 -20.37
N LYS A 630 -28.54 0.38 -20.98
CA LYS A 630 -29.85 0.33 -21.67
C LYS A 630 -31.04 0.46 -20.71
N ASN A 631 -30.83 0.42 -19.39
CA ASN A 631 -31.83 0.68 -18.36
C ASN A 631 -31.59 1.99 -17.59
N ASP A 632 -30.48 2.69 -17.87
CA ASP A 632 -30.15 3.97 -17.23
C ASP A 632 -30.98 5.10 -17.85
N ALA A 633 -31.59 5.94 -17.00
CA ALA A 633 -32.52 6.98 -17.44
C ALA A 633 -31.84 8.18 -18.15
N ASP A 634 -30.57 8.44 -17.86
CA ASP A 634 -29.79 9.51 -18.47
C ASP A 634 -29.07 9.04 -19.75
N PHE A 635 -28.76 7.74 -19.86
CA PHE A 635 -27.89 7.21 -20.92
C PHE A 635 -28.54 6.28 -21.96
N ALA A 636 -29.65 5.58 -21.64
CA ALA A 636 -30.20 4.54 -22.53
C ALA A 636 -30.55 5.04 -23.94
N SER A 637 -30.95 6.32 -24.10
CA SER A 637 -31.28 6.93 -25.39
C SER A 637 -30.10 7.02 -26.35
N PHE A 638 -28.86 7.03 -25.87
CA PHE A 638 -27.66 7.11 -26.72
C PHE A 638 -27.24 5.73 -27.26
N CYS A 639 -27.75 4.62 -26.71
CA CYS A 639 -27.38 3.28 -27.15
C CYS A 639 -27.81 2.94 -28.58
N ASP A 640 -28.90 3.54 -29.07
CA ASP A 640 -29.40 3.41 -30.45
C ASP A 640 -28.89 4.55 -31.37
N SER A 641 -28.01 5.42 -30.87
CA SER A 641 -27.47 6.56 -31.61
C SER A 641 -26.28 6.21 -32.51
N SER A 642 -25.87 7.17 -33.35
CA SER A 642 -24.61 7.13 -34.10
C SER A 642 -23.46 7.90 -33.43
N ASP A 643 -23.66 8.35 -32.19
CA ASP A 643 -22.77 9.31 -31.53
C ASP A 643 -21.55 8.61 -30.93
N SER A 644 -20.42 9.33 -30.83
CA SER A 644 -19.25 8.85 -30.08
C SER A 644 -19.43 9.09 -28.59
N ILE A 645 -18.73 8.31 -27.77
CA ILE A 645 -18.76 8.48 -26.30
C ILE A 645 -18.32 9.89 -25.91
N SER A 646 -17.28 10.44 -26.56
CA SER A 646 -16.85 11.83 -26.39
C SER A 646 -17.94 12.86 -26.71
N SER A 647 -18.73 12.66 -27.78
CA SER A 647 -19.82 13.57 -28.10
C SER A 647 -21.01 13.48 -27.14
N VAL A 648 -21.21 12.33 -26.48
CA VAL A 648 -22.19 12.21 -25.40
C VAL A 648 -21.68 12.91 -24.13
N PHE A 649 -20.40 12.81 -23.79
CA PHE A 649 -19.78 13.63 -22.73
C PHE A 649 -19.97 15.13 -22.97
N ASP A 650 -19.69 15.62 -24.19
CA ASP A 650 -19.92 17.02 -24.59
C ASP A 650 -21.40 17.42 -24.44
N GLU A 651 -22.34 16.51 -24.73
CA GLU A 651 -23.77 16.80 -24.56
C GLU A 651 -24.19 16.85 -23.09
N ILE A 652 -23.77 15.90 -22.25
CA ILE A 652 -24.24 15.82 -20.85
C ILE A 652 -23.55 16.82 -19.92
N LEU A 653 -22.33 17.30 -20.24
CA LEU A 653 -21.55 18.24 -19.42
C LEU A 653 -22.34 19.49 -18.99
N LYS A 654 -23.26 19.98 -19.83
CA LYS A 654 -24.14 21.12 -19.52
C LYS A 654 -25.10 20.90 -18.34
N ASN A 655 -25.29 19.65 -17.92
CA ASN A 655 -26.16 19.21 -16.82
C ASN A 655 -25.36 18.75 -15.58
N ASP A 656 -24.03 18.77 -15.64
CA ASP A 656 -23.15 18.27 -14.58
C ASP A 656 -23.12 19.24 -13.38
N SER A 657 -23.26 18.69 -12.16
CA SER A 657 -23.25 19.46 -10.91
C SER A 657 -23.05 18.54 -9.70
N PRO A 658 -22.72 19.05 -8.48
CA PRO A 658 -22.56 18.19 -7.30
C PRO A 658 -23.84 17.42 -6.92
N SER A 659 -25.01 17.93 -7.33
CA SER A 659 -26.32 17.27 -7.19
C SER A 659 -26.69 16.32 -8.34
N ASN A 660 -25.96 16.36 -9.46
CA ASN A 660 -26.21 15.60 -10.68
C ASN A 660 -24.89 15.41 -11.46
N ALA A 661 -23.98 14.59 -10.91
CA ALA A 661 -22.63 14.40 -11.45
C ALA A 661 -22.61 13.41 -12.63
N VAL A 662 -23.38 13.74 -13.66
CA VAL A 662 -23.71 12.89 -14.82
C VAL A 662 -22.48 12.53 -15.65
N VAL A 663 -21.46 13.40 -15.72
CA VAL A 663 -20.22 13.12 -16.48
C VAL A 663 -19.47 11.96 -15.83
N GLN A 664 -19.18 12.03 -14.53
CA GLN A 664 -18.47 10.93 -13.85
C GLN A 664 -19.34 9.67 -13.71
N SER A 665 -20.67 9.78 -13.78
CA SER A 665 -21.57 8.61 -13.84
C SER A 665 -21.42 7.86 -15.17
N LEU A 666 -21.37 8.57 -16.30
CA LEU A 666 -21.03 7.93 -17.59
C LEU A 666 -19.59 7.40 -17.57
N ASN A 667 -18.64 8.16 -17.03
CA ASN A 667 -17.23 7.76 -16.98
C ASN A 667 -17.00 6.50 -16.11
N ALA A 668 -17.90 6.21 -15.15
CA ALA A 668 -17.87 4.96 -14.40
C ALA A 668 -18.16 3.73 -15.29
N TYR A 669 -19.05 3.84 -16.28
CA TYR A 669 -19.25 2.78 -17.27
C TYR A 669 -18.12 2.67 -18.29
N VAL A 670 -17.53 3.82 -18.65
CA VAL A 670 -16.42 3.88 -19.63
C VAL A 670 -15.18 3.21 -19.07
N ARG A 671 -14.67 3.67 -17.91
CA ARG A 671 -13.38 3.22 -17.34
C ARG A 671 -13.30 1.71 -17.09
N ASP A 672 -14.44 1.08 -16.73
CA ASP A 672 -14.56 -0.37 -16.55
C ASP A 672 -14.20 -1.19 -17.82
N VAL A 673 -14.24 -0.57 -19.01
CA VAL A 673 -14.00 -1.20 -20.32
C VAL A 673 -13.26 -0.29 -21.32
N ASP A 674 -12.63 0.80 -20.89
CA ASP A 674 -11.82 1.60 -21.81
C ASP A 674 -10.38 1.05 -21.90
N GLY A 675 -9.53 1.71 -22.69
CA GLY A 675 -8.16 1.26 -22.89
C GLY A 675 -7.16 1.93 -21.96
N PHE A 676 -7.55 2.48 -20.81
CA PHE A 676 -6.75 3.38 -19.99
C PHE A 676 -6.55 2.89 -18.55
N ASN A 677 -5.30 2.74 -18.15
CA ASN A 677 -4.84 2.82 -16.76
C ASN A 677 -3.46 3.51 -16.76
N TRP A 678 -2.98 4.03 -15.62
CA TRP A 678 -1.56 4.33 -15.43
C TRP A 678 -0.69 3.07 -15.45
N GLY A 679 -1.22 1.92 -15.02
CA GLY A 679 -0.53 0.64 -15.04
C GLY A 679 0.31 0.31 -13.80
N TYR A 680 -0.01 0.89 -12.64
CA TYR A 680 0.58 0.49 -11.35
C TYR A 680 -0.05 -0.82 -10.84
N ASP A 681 -0.18 -1.81 -11.74
CA ASP A 681 -0.91 -3.07 -11.54
C ASP A 681 -0.13 -4.25 -12.16
N PRO A 682 1.03 -4.67 -11.61
CA PRO A 682 1.98 -5.53 -12.33
C PRO A 682 1.48 -6.97 -12.52
N PHE A 683 1.59 -7.46 -13.77
CA PHE A 683 1.31 -8.85 -14.14
C PHE A 683 2.60 -9.59 -14.54
N HIS A 684 3.39 -9.05 -15.48
CA HIS A 684 4.72 -9.60 -15.85
C HIS A 684 5.77 -8.50 -16.03
N TYR A 685 6.70 -8.38 -15.07
CA TYR A 685 7.68 -7.30 -14.99
C TYR A 685 8.66 -7.17 -16.18
N THR A 686 8.81 -8.19 -17.03
CA THR A 686 9.88 -8.27 -18.07
C THR A 686 9.36 -8.37 -19.50
N VAL A 687 8.07 -8.05 -19.73
CA VAL A 687 7.44 -8.02 -21.05
C VAL A 687 6.83 -6.63 -21.27
N PRO A 688 6.91 -6.02 -22.47
CA PRO A 688 6.16 -4.81 -22.77
C PRO A 688 4.64 -5.02 -22.68
N GLU A 689 3.92 -3.97 -22.34
CA GLU A 689 2.45 -3.92 -22.35
C GLU A 689 1.86 -4.10 -23.77
N GLY A 690 0.89 -4.99 -23.95
CA GLY A 690 0.34 -5.30 -25.27
C GLY A 690 -0.81 -4.40 -25.69
N SER A 691 -1.56 -3.78 -24.77
CA SER A 691 -2.58 -2.78 -25.11
C SER A 691 -1.97 -1.52 -25.75
N TYR A 692 -0.68 -1.24 -25.52
CA TYR A 692 0.09 -0.20 -26.22
C TYR A 692 0.70 -0.67 -27.56
N SER A 693 0.57 -1.93 -27.95
CA SER A 693 0.99 -2.43 -29.27
C SER A 693 -0.15 -2.40 -30.30
N SER A 694 0.19 -2.31 -31.59
CA SER A 694 -0.77 -2.48 -32.69
C SER A 694 -1.30 -3.92 -32.80
N ASN A 695 -0.57 -4.90 -32.26
CA ASN A 695 -1.03 -6.28 -32.07
C ASN A 695 -0.50 -6.82 -30.72
N PRO A 696 -1.36 -7.15 -29.74
CA PRO A 696 -0.93 -7.69 -28.46
C PRO A 696 -0.47 -9.15 -28.53
N ASP A 697 -0.89 -9.92 -29.55
CA ASP A 697 -0.60 -11.35 -29.62
C ASP A 697 0.86 -11.62 -30.03
N GLY A 698 1.71 -11.85 -29.03
CA GLY A 698 3.10 -12.21 -29.19
C GLY A 698 4.04 -11.03 -29.49
N MET A 699 5.16 -11.36 -30.13
CA MET A 699 6.37 -10.53 -30.22
C MET A 699 6.25 -9.18 -30.95
N THR A 700 5.09 -8.78 -31.48
CA THR A 700 4.90 -7.44 -32.10
C THR A 700 5.21 -6.33 -31.11
N ARG A 701 4.74 -6.46 -29.86
CA ARG A 701 4.95 -5.48 -28.77
C ARG A 701 6.43 -5.21 -28.48
N ILE A 702 7.29 -6.22 -28.61
CA ILE A 702 8.75 -6.12 -28.40
C ILE A 702 9.38 -5.21 -29.45
N LYS A 703 9.04 -5.43 -30.73
CA LYS A 703 9.59 -4.64 -31.82
C LYS A 703 9.10 -3.18 -31.75
N GLU A 704 7.81 -2.96 -31.49
CA GLU A 704 7.23 -1.62 -31.43
C GLU A 704 7.74 -0.81 -30.22
N PHE A 705 7.98 -1.45 -29.07
CA PHE A 705 8.66 -0.81 -27.93
C PHE A 705 10.09 -0.39 -28.31
N ARG A 706 10.84 -1.25 -29.00
CA ARG A 706 12.20 -0.91 -29.48
C ARG A 706 12.19 0.18 -30.56
N ASP A 707 11.22 0.18 -31.48
CA ASP A 707 11.01 1.27 -32.45
C ASP A 707 10.72 2.60 -31.73
N MET A 708 9.90 2.59 -30.66
CA MET A 708 9.66 3.74 -29.78
C MET A 708 10.95 4.25 -29.12
N VAL A 709 11.73 3.37 -28.47
CA VAL A 709 13.00 3.75 -27.83
C VAL A 709 13.99 4.33 -28.85
N MET A 710 14.06 3.77 -30.06
CA MET A 710 14.86 4.34 -31.16
C MET A 710 14.37 5.72 -31.60
N ALA A 711 13.05 5.94 -31.69
CA ALA A 711 12.49 7.23 -32.07
C ALA A 711 12.75 8.31 -31.00
N ILE A 712 12.57 7.97 -29.72
CA ILE A 712 12.86 8.89 -28.61
C ILE A 712 14.34 9.30 -28.59
N LYS A 713 15.25 8.33 -28.77
CA LYS A 713 16.70 8.59 -28.75
C LYS A 713 17.25 9.29 -29.99
N ASN A 714 16.86 8.85 -31.20
CA ASN A 714 17.47 9.35 -32.45
C ASN A 714 16.72 10.51 -33.11
N ASP A 715 15.39 10.59 -32.97
CA ASP A 715 14.55 11.57 -33.68
C ASP A 715 14.00 12.66 -32.76
N ILE A 716 13.72 12.34 -31.49
CA ILE A 716 13.34 13.31 -30.46
C ILE A 716 14.56 13.86 -29.71
N GLY A 717 15.59 13.03 -29.48
CA GLY A 717 16.83 13.44 -28.82
C GLY A 717 16.77 13.39 -27.28
N MET A 718 16.01 12.45 -26.70
CA MET A 718 15.94 12.22 -25.25
C MET A 718 16.43 10.82 -24.86
N ASN A 719 16.97 10.70 -23.66
CA ASN A 719 17.13 9.43 -22.96
C ASN A 719 15.74 8.91 -22.51
N VAL A 720 15.62 7.61 -22.26
CA VAL A 720 14.37 6.95 -21.82
C VAL A 720 14.51 6.48 -20.37
N VAL A 721 13.61 6.93 -19.50
CA VAL A 721 13.44 6.40 -18.15
C VAL A 721 12.18 5.53 -18.11
N MET A 722 12.26 4.37 -17.48
CA MET A 722 11.11 3.50 -17.24
C MET A 722 10.67 3.58 -15.78
N ASP A 723 9.37 3.73 -15.55
CA ASP A 723 8.75 3.54 -14.25
C ASP A 723 8.59 2.03 -13.96
N ILE A 724 8.94 1.61 -12.75
CA ILE A 724 9.05 0.20 -12.33
C ILE A 724 8.44 -0.02 -10.94
N VAL A 725 7.59 -1.05 -10.85
CA VAL A 725 6.65 -1.24 -9.73
C VAL A 725 6.89 -2.59 -9.07
N TYR A 726 8.10 -2.81 -8.56
CA TYR A 726 8.48 -4.10 -7.96
C TYR A 726 7.98 -4.30 -6.52
N ASN A 727 7.33 -3.29 -5.92
CA ASN A 727 6.93 -3.28 -4.51
C ASN A 727 5.66 -4.10 -4.21
N HIS A 728 4.89 -4.46 -5.24
CA HIS A 728 3.69 -5.31 -5.14
C HIS A 728 3.44 -6.08 -6.45
N THR A 729 2.57 -7.11 -6.40
CA THR A 729 1.88 -7.65 -7.58
C THR A 729 0.42 -7.16 -7.58
N ASN A 730 -0.23 -7.11 -8.75
CA ASN A 730 -1.66 -6.76 -8.84
C ASN A 730 -2.52 -7.64 -7.89
N GLU A 731 -2.29 -8.96 -7.91
CA GLU A 731 -3.01 -9.93 -7.07
C GLU A 731 -2.07 -11.03 -6.55
N SER A 732 -2.52 -11.76 -5.53
CA SER A 732 -1.84 -12.91 -4.91
C SER A 732 -2.81 -14.09 -4.72
N GLY A 733 -2.41 -15.11 -3.94
CA GLY A 733 -3.21 -16.29 -3.70
C GLY A 733 -3.52 -17.07 -4.98
N VAL A 734 -4.62 -17.83 -4.99
CA VAL A 734 -5.02 -18.69 -6.12
C VAL A 734 -5.67 -17.94 -7.30
N SER A 735 -5.61 -16.62 -7.37
CA SER A 735 -6.27 -15.84 -8.44
C SER A 735 -5.72 -16.11 -9.84
N SER A 736 -6.54 -15.88 -10.87
CA SER A 736 -6.15 -15.98 -12.28
C SER A 736 -5.02 -15.01 -12.66
N LYS A 737 -5.01 -13.81 -12.06
CA LYS A 737 -3.96 -12.78 -12.23
C LYS A 737 -2.78 -12.89 -11.26
N SER A 738 -2.82 -13.86 -10.34
CA SER A 738 -1.65 -14.22 -9.53
C SER A 738 -0.71 -15.11 -10.33
N VAL A 739 0.58 -14.74 -10.38
CA VAL A 739 1.65 -15.52 -11.04
C VAL A 739 2.59 -16.10 -9.99
N LEU A 740 3.29 -15.21 -9.27
CA LEU A 740 4.36 -15.57 -8.33
C LEU A 740 3.88 -16.45 -7.17
N ASP A 741 2.81 -16.02 -6.49
CA ASP A 741 2.25 -16.72 -5.32
C ASP A 741 1.58 -18.06 -5.71
N ARG A 742 1.26 -18.28 -6.99
CA ARG A 742 0.81 -19.59 -7.51
C ARG A 742 1.94 -20.54 -7.87
N ILE A 743 3.17 -20.04 -7.99
CA ILE A 743 4.34 -20.88 -8.28
C ILE A 743 5.05 -21.25 -6.98
N VAL A 744 5.22 -20.26 -6.08
CA VAL A 744 5.75 -20.47 -4.73
C VAL A 744 4.90 -19.68 -3.73
N PRO A 745 3.80 -20.27 -3.24
CA PRO A 745 2.94 -19.65 -2.25
C PRO A 745 3.73 -19.20 -1.01
N TRP A 746 3.41 -18.02 -0.50
CA TRP A 746 3.99 -17.46 0.73
C TRP A 746 5.52 -17.23 0.68
N TYR A 747 6.10 -17.08 -0.52
CA TYR A 747 7.51 -16.72 -0.69
C TYR A 747 7.73 -15.33 -1.29
N TYR A 748 7.06 -15.02 -2.42
CA TYR A 748 7.30 -13.76 -3.14
C TYR A 748 6.61 -12.57 -2.50
N GLN A 749 5.55 -12.82 -1.73
CA GLN A 749 4.74 -11.81 -1.07
C GLN A 749 5.21 -11.60 0.37
N ARG A 750 5.10 -10.37 0.89
CA ARG A 750 5.34 -10.10 2.30
C ARG A 750 4.10 -10.41 3.11
N LEU A 751 4.29 -11.12 4.22
CA LEU A 751 3.22 -11.64 5.06
C LEU A 751 3.23 -10.98 6.44
N ASN A 752 2.05 -10.91 7.04
CA ASN A 752 1.89 -10.54 8.43
C ASN A 752 2.48 -11.63 9.35
N GLU A 753 3.27 -11.27 10.36
CA GLU A 753 3.97 -12.27 11.20
C GLU A 753 3.04 -13.07 12.13
N ILE A 754 1.78 -12.68 12.27
CA ILE A 754 0.79 -13.39 13.11
C ILE A 754 -0.23 -14.16 12.25
N SER A 755 -0.90 -13.50 11.31
CA SER A 755 -1.97 -14.14 10.54
C SER A 755 -1.47 -14.95 9.34
N GLY A 756 -0.33 -14.59 8.73
CA GLY A 756 0.06 -15.13 7.42
C GLY A 756 -0.64 -14.48 6.22
N ASN A 757 -1.53 -13.51 6.46
CA ASN A 757 -2.13 -12.72 5.38
C ASN A 757 -1.05 -11.96 4.61
N VAL A 758 -1.23 -11.80 3.30
CA VAL A 758 -0.42 -10.90 2.49
C VAL A 758 -0.67 -9.45 2.93
N GLU A 759 0.41 -8.72 3.18
CA GLU A 759 0.37 -7.29 3.52
C GLU A 759 0.01 -6.47 2.26
N ASN A 760 -0.89 -5.49 2.39
CA ASN A 760 -1.39 -4.70 1.25
C ASN A 760 -1.17 -3.19 1.43
N SER A 761 -0.11 -2.79 2.13
CA SER A 761 0.11 -1.39 2.50
C SER A 761 0.49 -0.47 1.33
N THR A 762 0.92 -1.04 0.19
CA THR A 762 1.23 -0.29 -1.04
C THR A 762 -0.05 0.21 -1.71
N CYS A 763 -0.91 -0.74 -2.10
CA CYS A 763 -2.27 -0.62 -2.63
C CYS A 763 -2.81 -2.02 -2.95
N CYS A 764 -1.92 -2.89 -3.43
CA CYS A 764 -2.14 -4.27 -3.85
C CYS A 764 -1.24 -5.20 -3.03
N SER A 765 -1.00 -6.43 -3.49
CA SER A 765 -0.29 -7.47 -2.74
C SER A 765 1.22 -7.21 -2.64
N ASN A 766 1.69 -6.73 -1.49
CA ASN A 766 3.10 -6.36 -1.27
C ASN A 766 4.05 -7.54 -1.54
N THR A 767 5.14 -7.29 -2.25
CA THR A 767 6.23 -8.26 -2.45
C THR A 767 7.21 -8.25 -1.28
N ALA A 768 8.04 -9.28 -1.20
CA ALA A 768 9.14 -9.43 -0.26
C ALA A 768 10.51 -9.41 -0.99
N PRO A 769 10.98 -8.26 -1.53
CA PRO A 769 12.32 -8.09 -2.14
C PRO A 769 13.49 -8.49 -1.22
N GLU A 770 13.29 -8.57 0.10
CA GLU A 770 14.23 -9.13 1.07
C GLU A 770 14.48 -10.65 0.91
N ASN A 771 13.58 -11.39 0.26
CA ASN A 771 13.76 -12.81 -0.03
C ASN A 771 14.58 -12.96 -1.34
N ALA A 772 15.61 -13.81 -1.31
CA ALA A 772 16.72 -13.78 -2.27
C ALA A 772 16.32 -13.99 -3.74
N MET A 773 15.30 -14.82 -4.01
CA MET A 773 14.80 -15.08 -5.37
C MET A 773 13.86 -13.99 -5.88
N MET A 774 13.25 -13.19 -5.00
CA MET A 774 12.56 -11.96 -5.42
C MET A 774 13.57 -10.87 -5.76
N GLY A 775 14.57 -10.63 -4.90
CA GLY A 775 15.68 -9.71 -5.17
C GLY A 775 16.43 -10.05 -6.47
N LYS A 776 16.59 -11.35 -6.77
CA LYS A 776 17.09 -11.82 -8.07
C LYS A 776 16.13 -11.52 -9.22
N LEU A 777 14.85 -11.85 -9.12
CA LEU A 777 13.88 -11.63 -10.20
C LEU A 777 13.86 -10.16 -10.63
N ILE A 778 13.88 -9.24 -9.66
CA ILE A 778 13.99 -7.80 -9.88
C ILE A 778 15.28 -7.47 -10.65
N SER A 779 16.42 -8.01 -10.21
CA SER A 779 17.73 -7.73 -10.82
C SER A 779 17.87 -8.30 -12.24
N ASP A 780 17.41 -9.53 -12.48
CA ASP A 780 17.39 -10.18 -13.80
C ASP A 780 16.48 -9.41 -14.77
N SER A 781 15.28 -8.99 -14.32
CA SER A 781 14.34 -8.18 -15.11
C SER A 781 14.95 -6.83 -15.53
N LEU A 782 15.55 -6.10 -14.58
CA LEU A 782 16.20 -4.82 -14.84
C LEU A 782 17.38 -4.93 -15.83
N VAL A 783 18.16 -6.02 -15.76
CA VAL A 783 19.24 -6.29 -16.71
C VAL A 783 18.70 -6.50 -18.13
N VAL A 784 17.53 -7.13 -18.30
CA VAL A 784 16.87 -7.24 -19.62
C VAL A 784 16.39 -5.87 -20.13
N TRP A 785 15.79 -5.05 -19.27
CA TRP A 785 15.38 -3.69 -19.66
C TRP A 785 16.56 -2.79 -20.06
N ALA A 786 17.74 -2.97 -19.43
CA ALA A 786 18.96 -2.26 -19.79
C ALA A 786 19.67 -2.81 -21.05
N ASP A 787 19.99 -4.11 -21.13
CA ASP A 787 20.75 -4.69 -22.26
C ASP A 787 19.88 -4.85 -23.53
N ASP A 788 18.73 -5.51 -23.38
CA ASP A 788 17.89 -5.89 -24.53
C ASP A 788 16.86 -4.80 -24.92
N TYR A 789 16.48 -3.90 -24.02
CA TYR A 789 15.57 -2.77 -24.30
C TYR A 789 16.19 -1.37 -24.20
N LYS A 790 17.46 -1.25 -23.79
CA LYS A 790 18.24 0.01 -23.81
C LYS A 790 17.55 1.17 -23.10
N ILE A 791 16.91 0.88 -21.96
CA ILE A 791 16.44 1.90 -21.00
C ILE A 791 17.65 2.52 -20.31
N ASP A 792 17.69 3.85 -20.19
CA ASP A 792 18.84 4.58 -19.63
C ASP A 792 18.78 4.71 -18.10
N ALA A 793 17.58 4.80 -17.54
CA ALA A 793 17.38 5.02 -16.12
C ALA A 793 16.03 4.47 -15.64
N PHE A 794 15.86 4.34 -14.33
CA PHE A 794 14.67 3.72 -13.73
C PHE A 794 14.12 4.53 -12.54
N ARG A 795 12.80 4.74 -12.50
CA ARG A 795 12.07 5.27 -11.33
C ARG A 795 11.45 4.11 -10.56
N TRP A 796 11.91 3.89 -9.34
CA TRP A 796 11.36 2.92 -8.40
C TRP A 796 10.12 3.48 -7.70
N ASP A 797 8.96 2.93 -8.05
CA ASP A 797 7.69 3.15 -7.36
C ASP A 797 7.76 2.62 -5.91
N LEU A 798 7.24 3.40 -4.96
CA LEU A 798 7.26 3.11 -3.52
C LEU A 798 8.57 2.45 -3.02
N MET A 799 9.72 2.98 -3.46
CA MET A 799 11.07 2.44 -3.17
C MET A 799 11.33 2.21 -1.67
N GLY A 800 10.67 2.94 -0.77
CA GLY A 800 10.68 2.71 0.68
C GLY A 800 10.25 1.31 1.14
N HIS A 801 9.55 0.53 0.30
CA HIS A 801 9.16 -0.87 0.55
C HIS A 801 10.23 -1.89 0.17
N HIS A 802 11.38 -1.43 -0.35
CA HIS A 802 12.55 -2.25 -0.67
C HIS A 802 13.67 -2.09 0.40
N PRO A 803 14.41 -3.16 0.71
CA PRO A 803 15.68 -3.06 1.42
C PRO A 803 16.69 -2.20 0.65
N LYS A 804 17.37 -1.28 1.34
CA LYS A 804 18.46 -0.46 0.78
C LYS A 804 19.53 -1.31 0.08
N ALA A 805 19.88 -2.47 0.66
CA ALA A 805 20.84 -3.39 0.06
C ALA A 805 20.37 -3.90 -1.32
N GLN A 806 19.12 -4.35 -1.43
CA GLN A 806 18.56 -4.91 -2.67
C GLN A 806 18.53 -3.88 -3.82
N ILE A 807 18.24 -2.60 -3.52
CA ILE A 807 18.32 -1.51 -4.51
C ILE A 807 19.76 -1.31 -5.02
N LEU A 808 20.74 -1.38 -4.12
CA LEU A 808 22.16 -1.19 -4.48
C LEU A 808 22.75 -2.40 -5.22
N ASP A 809 22.34 -3.62 -4.86
CA ASP A 809 22.73 -4.84 -5.58
C ASP A 809 22.10 -4.88 -6.98
N ALA A 810 20.84 -4.48 -7.13
CA ALA A 810 20.20 -4.32 -8.44
C ALA A 810 20.89 -3.24 -9.29
N LEU A 811 21.28 -2.10 -8.70
CA LEU A 811 22.06 -1.06 -9.38
C LEU A 811 23.43 -1.57 -9.84
N ALA A 812 24.10 -2.38 -9.02
CA ALA A 812 25.37 -3.01 -9.37
C ALA A 812 25.22 -4.05 -10.49
N ALA A 813 24.13 -4.82 -10.51
CA ALA A 813 23.80 -5.78 -11.56
C ALA A 813 23.55 -5.06 -12.91
N VAL A 814 22.74 -3.99 -12.91
CA VAL A 814 22.50 -3.20 -14.13
C VAL A 814 23.79 -2.49 -14.59
N LYS A 815 24.60 -1.96 -13.67
CA LYS A 815 25.90 -1.34 -14.01
C LYS A 815 26.97 -2.29 -14.52
N ALA A 816 26.71 -3.60 -14.53
CA ALA A 816 27.54 -4.57 -15.24
C ALA A 816 27.20 -4.67 -16.75
N VAL A 817 26.04 -4.20 -17.20
CA VAL A 817 25.64 -4.13 -18.63
C VAL A 817 25.60 -2.70 -19.18
N ASP A 818 25.09 -1.73 -18.41
CA ASP A 818 25.23 -0.29 -18.69
C ASP A 818 25.80 0.46 -17.47
N SER A 819 27.07 0.81 -17.54
CA SER A 819 27.76 1.55 -16.49
C SER A 819 27.19 2.95 -16.21
N GLU A 820 26.47 3.54 -17.17
CA GLU A 820 25.92 4.90 -17.05
C GLU A 820 24.56 4.95 -16.32
N THR A 821 23.83 3.83 -16.21
CA THR A 821 22.44 3.80 -15.70
C THR A 821 22.22 4.58 -14.40
N TYR A 822 21.14 5.37 -14.35
CA TYR A 822 20.74 6.09 -13.15
C TYR A 822 19.46 5.53 -12.51
N PHE A 823 19.44 5.43 -11.18
CA PHE A 823 18.25 5.02 -10.40
C PHE A 823 17.77 6.17 -9.53
N TYR A 824 16.45 6.35 -9.45
CA TYR A 824 15.80 7.18 -8.45
C TYR A 824 14.45 6.58 -8.04
N GLY A 825 13.81 7.07 -6.97
CA GLY A 825 12.54 6.51 -6.56
C GLY A 825 11.86 7.20 -5.38
N GLU A 826 10.85 6.53 -4.86
CA GLU A 826 10.02 7.05 -3.77
C GLU A 826 10.43 6.51 -2.41
N GLY A 827 11.40 7.17 -1.81
CA GLY A 827 11.89 6.87 -0.46
C GLY A 827 10.93 7.26 0.68
N TRP A 828 9.61 7.08 0.50
CA TRP A 828 8.58 7.33 1.51
C TRP A 828 8.71 6.34 2.70
N ASN A 829 8.24 6.72 3.88
CA ASN A 829 8.36 5.92 5.11
C ASN A 829 6.97 5.62 5.71
N PHE A 830 6.42 4.45 5.39
CA PHE A 830 5.11 3.98 5.86
C PHE A 830 5.01 2.45 5.79
N GLY A 831 3.83 1.88 6.10
CA GLY A 831 3.55 0.44 6.01
C GLY A 831 4.21 -0.42 7.09
N GLU A 832 4.07 -1.74 6.93
CA GLU A 832 4.61 -2.81 7.77
C GLU A 832 6.14 -2.82 7.88
N VAL A 833 6.81 -2.18 6.91
CA VAL A 833 8.28 -2.01 6.84
C VAL A 833 8.75 -0.74 7.55
N GLY A 834 7.83 0.20 7.84
CA GLY A 834 8.11 1.57 8.24
C GLY A 834 9.02 1.72 9.46
N ASN A 835 9.81 2.80 9.46
CA ASN A 835 10.84 3.11 10.45
C ASN A 835 11.91 2.00 10.58
N ASN A 836 12.22 1.33 9.46
CA ASN A 836 13.11 0.17 9.38
C ASN A 836 12.66 -1.05 10.20
N ARG A 837 11.34 -1.26 10.38
CA ARG A 837 10.78 -2.35 11.19
C ARG A 837 11.24 -3.74 10.71
N GLN A 838 11.28 -3.98 9.40
CA GLN A 838 11.66 -5.28 8.84
C GLN A 838 13.10 -5.35 8.34
N PHE A 839 13.65 -4.24 7.86
CA PHE A 839 15.00 -4.12 7.31
C PHE A 839 15.35 -2.63 7.19
N THR A 840 16.60 -2.26 6.87
CA THR A 840 16.92 -0.87 6.49
C THR A 840 16.31 -0.55 5.13
N GLN A 841 15.23 0.24 5.13
CA GLN A 841 14.46 0.62 3.94
C GLN A 841 15.26 1.55 3.00
N ALA A 842 14.89 1.63 1.72
CA ALA A 842 15.43 2.63 0.79
C ALA A 842 14.71 4.00 0.90
N THR A 843 14.57 4.54 2.11
CA THR A 843 13.94 5.86 2.36
C THR A 843 14.86 7.04 2.04
N GLN A 844 14.29 8.24 1.83
CA GLN A 844 15.02 9.51 1.61
C GLN A 844 16.25 9.67 2.52
N ALA A 845 16.07 9.51 3.83
CA ALA A 845 17.14 9.65 4.82
C ALA A 845 18.15 8.48 4.79
N ASN A 846 17.68 7.25 4.52
CA ASN A 846 18.57 6.09 4.42
C ASN A 846 19.41 6.11 3.14
N MET A 847 18.95 6.74 2.05
CA MET A 847 19.67 6.80 0.77
C MET A 847 20.74 7.90 0.68
N TYR A 848 20.95 8.70 1.74
CA TYR A 848 22.06 9.66 1.85
C TYR A 848 23.40 9.04 1.44
N GLY A 849 24.07 9.69 0.47
CA GLY A 849 25.39 9.31 -0.03
C GLY A 849 25.48 7.99 -0.78
N THR A 850 24.37 7.50 -1.34
CA THR A 850 24.33 6.33 -2.22
C THR A 850 24.45 6.67 -3.70
N GLY A 851 24.14 7.89 -4.11
CA GLY A 851 23.97 8.28 -5.51
C GLY A 851 22.66 7.83 -6.15
N VAL A 852 21.72 7.23 -5.39
CA VAL A 852 20.35 6.94 -5.85
C VAL A 852 19.45 8.13 -5.51
N GLY A 853 18.63 8.56 -6.47
CA GLY A 853 17.70 9.66 -6.28
C GLY A 853 16.49 9.34 -5.40
N THR A 854 15.98 10.34 -4.69
CA THR A 854 14.62 10.31 -4.13
C THR A 854 13.83 11.57 -4.43
N PHE A 855 12.51 11.42 -4.60
CA PHE A 855 11.60 12.57 -4.75
C PHE A 855 11.60 13.46 -3.50
N SER A 856 11.59 14.78 -3.70
CA SER A 856 11.52 15.78 -2.64
C SER A 856 10.14 16.42 -2.55
N ASP A 857 9.37 15.90 -1.61
CA ASP A 857 8.12 16.44 -1.07
C ASP A 857 8.29 17.81 -0.38
N ARG A 858 9.50 18.10 0.16
CA ARG A 858 9.82 19.36 0.86
C ARG A 858 9.60 20.60 -0.01
N LEU A 859 10.18 20.62 -1.22
CA LEU A 859 10.01 21.74 -2.17
C LEU A 859 8.61 21.71 -2.81
N ARG A 860 8.10 20.51 -3.14
CA ARG A 860 6.76 20.29 -3.68
C ARG A 860 5.71 21.01 -2.85
N ASP A 861 5.62 20.71 -1.56
CA ASP A 861 4.58 21.24 -0.68
C ASP A 861 4.81 22.70 -0.29
N ALA A 862 6.07 23.14 -0.17
CA ALA A 862 6.41 24.54 0.06
C ALA A 862 5.97 25.46 -1.10
N VAL A 863 6.06 24.98 -2.34
CA VAL A 863 5.72 25.75 -3.54
C VAL A 863 4.24 25.59 -3.90
N ARG A 864 3.68 24.37 -3.86
CA ARG A 864 2.25 24.09 -4.11
C ARG A 864 1.33 24.62 -3.00
N GLY A 865 1.77 24.53 -1.74
CA GLY A 865 0.99 24.83 -0.54
C GLY A 865 0.14 23.65 -0.07
N GLY A 866 0.12 23.41 1.25
CA GLY A 866 -0.62 22.29 1.83
C GLY A 866 0.07 20.95 1.60
N GLY A 867 -0.69 19.88 1.32
CA GLY A 867 -0.15 18.55 1.06
C GLY A 867 -1.15 17.58 0.39
N PRO A 868 -0.73 16.35 0.03
CA PRO A 868 -1.56 15.40 -0.73
C PRO A 868 -2.79 14.86 0.03
N PHE A 869 -2.78 15.01 1.36
CA PHE A 869 -3.88 14.63 2.25
C PHE A 869 -4.90 15.75 2.49
N ASP A 870 -4.69 16.94 1.89
CA ASP A 870 -5.67 18.02 1.92
C ASP A 870 -6.99 17.58 1.28
N SER A 871 -8.11 17.94 1.90
CA SER A 871 -9.46 17.74 1.37
C SER A 871 -10.37 18.89 1.77
N LYS A 872 -11.54 18.99 1.13
CA LYS A 872 -12.57 20.01 1.39
C LYS A 872 -11.93 21.40 1.37
N MET A 873 -12.20 22.23 2.38
CA MET A 873 -11.68 23.60 2.41
C MET A 873 -10.15 23.66 2.63
N GLY A 874 -9.51 22.60 3.17
CA GLY A 874 -8.06 22.55 3.39
C GLY A 874 -7.26 22.75 2.10
N LEU A 875 -7.73 22.17 1.00
CA LEU A 875 -7.18 22.35 -0.35
C LEU A 875 -7.02 23.83 -0.73
N ARG A 876 -7.94 24.69 -0.27
CA ARG A 876 -7.97 26.13 -0.55
C ARG A 876 -7.32 26.99 0.53
N GLU A 877 -7.37 26.57 1.80
CA GLU A 877 -6.84 27.34 2.94
C GLU A 877 -5.30 27.42 2.95
N GLY A 878 -4.62 26.37 2.47
CA GLY A 878 -3.16 26.25 2.45
C GLY A 878 -2.51 26.68 1.13
N GLN A 879 -2.26 27.98 0.97
CA GLN A 879 -1.44 28.52 -0.13
C GLN A 879 0.06 28.22 0.04
N GLY A 880 0.78 28.09 -1.08
CA GLY A 880 2.23 27.91 -1.15
C GLY A 880 2.94 29.12 -1.76
N LEU A 881 4.27 29.07 -1.82
CA LEU A 881 5.06 30.15 -2.41
C LEU A 881 4.68 30.42 -3.87
N GLY A 882 4.41 29.37 -4.66
CA GLY A 882 4.07 29.46 -6.07
C GLY A 882 2.72 30.13 -6.36
N ASN A 883 1.77 30.05 -5.41
CA ASN A 883 0.43 30.64 -5.54
C ASN A 883 0.10 31.73 -4.51
N GLY A 884 1.12 32.37 -3.91
CA GLY A 884 0.96 33.65 -3.22
C GLY A 884 0.70 33.60 -1.71
N ALA A 885 1.18 32.55 -1.03
CA ALA A 885 1.22 32.47 0.44
C ALA A 885 1.57 33.81 1.10
N PHE A 886 0.66 34.32 1.96
CA PHE A 886 0.70 35.63 2.63
C PHE A 886 0.69 36.88 1.72
N VAL A 887 1.32 36.87 0.55
CA VAL A 887 1.51 38.05 -0.32
C VAL A 887 0.35 38.33 -1.28
N LEU A 888 -0.45 37.33 -1.62
CA LEU A 888 -1.67 37.44 -2.41
C LEU A 888 -2.72 36.45 -1.87
N PRO A 889 -3.27 36.69 -0.67
CA PRO A 889 -4.16 35.76 0.00
C PRO A 889 -5.49 35.57 -0.76
N ASN A 890 -5.94 34.33 -0.88
CA ASN A 890 -7.31 34.02 -1.28
C ASN A 890 -8.30 34.27 -0.13
N GLU A 891 -9.60 34.23 -0.43
CA GLU A 891 -10.67 34.58 0.52
C GLU A 891 -10.92 33.58 1.65
N GLN A 892 -10.19 32.46 1.70
CA GLN A 892 -10.17 31.47 2.79
C GLN A 892 -8.77 31.27 3.41
N ASN A 893 -7.75 32.04 2.98
CA ASN A 893 -6.36 31.80 3.33
C ASN A 893 -6.10 31.79 4.85
N LYS A 894 -5.49 30.71 5.35
CA LYS A 894 -5.03 30.59 6.74
C LYS A 894 -3.50 30.75 6.90
N VAL A 895 -2.76 30.89 5.80
CA VAL A 895 -1.29 30.97 5.83
C VAL A 895 -0.83 32.28 6.47
N THR A 896 -0.03 32.16 7.55
CA THR A 896 0.54 33.30 8.28
C THR A 896 1.84 33.81 7.64
N LYS A 897 2.35 34.97 8.09
CA LYS A 897 3.69 35.43 7.66
C LYS A 897 4.78 34.41 8.04
N GLU A 898 4.71 33.85 9.24
CA GLU A 898 5.69 32.87 9.74
C GLU A 898 5.67 31.60 8.89
N THR A 899 4.47 31.10 8.57
CA THR A 899 4.28 29.96 7.66
C THR A 899 4.86 30.26 6.27
N ALA A 900 4.48 31.38 5.64
CA ALA A 900 4.96 31.74 4.30
C ALA A 900 6.49 31.97 4.23
N LEU A 901 7.09 32.49 5.32
CA LEU A 901 8.53 32.61 5.45
C LEU A 901 9.23 31.25 5.57
N HIS A 902 8.64 30.32 6.34
CA HIS A 902 9.15 28.96 6.47
C HIS A 902 9.05 28.16 5.15
N LEU A 903 7.96 28.31 4.39
CA LEU A 903 7.87 27.73 3.04
C LEU A 903 8.95 28.32 2.09
N ALA A 904 9.32 29.59 2.26
CA ALA A 904 10.43 30.16 1.51
C ALA A 904 11.79 29.54 1.90
N ASP A 905 12.00 29.14 3.16
CA ASP A 905 13.21 28.41 3.58
C ASP A 905 13.26 26.98 3.00
N LEU A 906 12.13 26.26 3.02
CA LEU A 906 12.03 24.94 2.36
C LEU A 906 12.29 25.05 0.85
N THR A 907 11.78 26.12 0.21
CA THR A 907 12.05 26.41 -1.21
C THR A 907 13.54 26.68 -1.45
N ARG A 908 14.20 27.49 -0.60
CA ARG A 908 15.66 27.73 -0.67
C ARG A 908 16.45 26.44 -0.54
N LEU A 909 16.11 25.60 0.44
CA LEU A 909 16.83 24.36 0.69
C LEU A 909 16.67 23.38 -0.48
N GLY A 910 15.46 23.23 -1.04
CA GLY A 910 15.24 22.45 -2.26
C GLY A 910 15.98 23.02 -3.48
N MET A 911 16.02 24.34 -3.65
CA MET A 911 16.82 25.00 -4.70
C MET A 911 18.33 24.80 -4.52
N ALA A 912 18.82 24.58 -3.29
CA ALA A 912 20.19 24.17 -3.00
C ALA A 912 20.39 22.63 -3.04
N GLY A 913 19.47 21.86 -3.64
CA GLY A 913 19.60 20.40 -3.78
C GLY A 913 19.22 19.61 -2.52
N ASN A 914 18.44 20.20 -1.61
CA ASN A 914 17.90 19.60 -0.37
C ASN A 914 18.93 18.85 0.51
N LEU A 915 20.16 19.37 0.55
CA LEU A 915 21.29 18.75 1.23
C LEU A 915 21.15 18.84 2.76
N ALA A 916 21.52 17.77 3.47
CA ALA A 916 21.53 17.73 4.93
C ALA A 916 22.50 18.75 5.55
N ASP A 917 23.62 19.01 4.86
CA ASP A 917 24.75 19.80 5.34
C ASP A 917 24.84 21.21 4.73
N TYR A 918 23.87 21.64 3.92
CA TYR A 918 23.85 23.00 3.35
C TYR A 918 23.52 24.04 4.43
N VAL A 919 24.39 25.04 4.60
CA VAL A 919 24.29 26.04 5.66
C VAL A 919 23.71 27.35 5.12
N PHE A 920 22.62 27.83 5.71
CA PHE A 920 21.97 29.09 5.32
C PHE A 920 21.35 29.82 6.52
N VAL A 921 20.88 31.05 6.30
CA VAL A 921 20.16 31.85 7.30
C VAL A 921 18.65 31.64 7.11
N ASP A 922 17.98 31.15 8.16
CA ASP A 922 16.54 30.84 8.13
C ASP A 922 15.65 32.10 8.23
N SER A 923 14.34 31.90 8.24
CA SER A 923 13.31 32.93 8.44
C SER A 923 13.28 33.58 9.82
N LYS A 924 13.92 33.00 10.84
CA LYS A 924 14.05 33.59 12.18
C LYS A 924 15.28 34.51 12.21
N GLY A 925 16.32 34.15 11.47
CA GLY A 925 17.63 34.80 11.42
C GLY A 925 18.76 33.94 11.98
N ASP A 926 18.48 32.68 12.31
CA ASP A 926 19.47 31.71 12.79
C ASP A 926 20.23 31.11 11.61
N THR A 927 21.52 30.82 11.79
CA THR A 927 22.33 30.11 10.79
C THR A 927 22.24 28.60 11.07
N ILE A 928 21.67 27.85 10.13
CA ILE A 928 21.34 26.43 10.30
C ILE A 928 21.81 25.58 9.12
N GLU A 929 22.05 24.30 9.39
CA GLU A 929 22.19 23.25 8.37
C GLU A 929 20.80 22.82 7.86
N GLY A 930 20.69 22.37 6.60
CA GLY A 930 19.43 21.90 6.00
C GLY A 930 18.73 20.79 6.79
N SER A 931 19.48 19.91 7.44
CA SER A 931 18.99 18.87 8.35
C SER A 931 18.37 19.39 9.66
N LYS A 932 18.47 20.70 9.95
CA LYS A 932 17.90 21.36 11.13
C LYS A 932 16.68 22.24 10.80
N LEU A 933 16.39 22.46 9.52
CA LEU A 933 15.11 23.01 9.08
C LEU A 933 14.03 21.94 9.27
N ASP A 934 12.90 22.29 9.89
CA ASP A 934 11.78 21.38 10.06
C ASP A 934 11.05 21.12 8.73
N TYR A 935 10.54 19.91 8.56
CA TYR A 935 9.46 19.59 7.64
C TYR A 935 8.56 18.55 8.31
N ASN A 936 7.40 18.98 8.79
CA ASN A 936 6.41 18.13 9.48
C ASN A 936 7.01 17.31 10.65
N GLY A 937 7.92 17.91 11.42
CA GLY A 937 8.62 17.25 12.54
C GLY A 937 9.86 16.44 12.14
N GLN A 938 10.24 16.41 10.87
CA GLN A 938 11.45 15.77 10.35
C GLN A 938 12.51 16.81 9.97
N GLY A 939 13.77 16.37 9.77
CA GLY A 939 14.75 17.17 9.05
C GLY A 939 14.34 17.32 7.58
N ALA A 940 14.31 18.56 7.09
CA ALA A 940 13.95 18.86 5.70
C ALA A 940 15.04 18.39 4.73
N GLY A 941 16.29 18.82 4.95
CA GLY A 941 17.46 18.42 4.15
C GLY A 941 17.94 17.03 4.54
N TYR A 942 18.01 16.13 3.56
CA TYR A 942 18.33 14.71 3.77
C TYR A 942 19.43 14.17 2.83
N ALA A 943 19.80 14.89 1.78
CA ALA A 943 20.72 14.40 0.74
C ALA A 943 22.19 14.76 1.03
N LYS A 944 23.13 14.02 0.42
CA LYS A 944 24.57 14.34 0.41
C LYS A 944 24.96 15.15 -0.82
N ASP A 945 24.44 14.78 -1.98
CA ASP A 945 24.72 15.37 -3.28
C ASP A 945 23.38 15.61 -4.02
N ALA A 946 23.30 16.65 -4.85
CA ALA A 946 22.02 17.13 -5.38
C ALA A 946 21.37 16.21 -6.43
N TRP A 947 22.13 15.27 -7.01
CA TRP A 947 21.54 14.20 -7.81
C TRP A 947 20.67 13.25 -6.98
N GLU A 948 20.87 13.16 -5.66
CA GLU A 948 20.04 12.31 -4.77
C GLU A 948 18.60 12.86 -4.57
N VAL A 949 18.23 13.95 -5.27
CA VAL A 949 17.03 14.74 -5.04
C VAL A 949 16.31 15.06 -6.35
N GLN A 950 15.06 14.58 -6.49
CA GLN A 950 14.16 14.97 -7.58
C GLN A 950 13.20 16.05 -7.09
N ASN A 951 13.43 17.28 -7.53
CA ASN A 951 12.59 18.45 -7.23
C ASN A 951 11.41 18.51 -8.21
N TYR A 952 10.19 18.58 -7.70
CA TYR A 952 8.97 18.61 -8.50
C TYR A 952 7.86 19.46 -7.88
N VAL A 953 6.94 19.92 -8.72
CA VAL A 953 5.72 20.68 -8.32
C VAL A 953 4.44 20.13 -8.97
N SER A 954 4.57 19.14 -9.86
CA SER A 954 3.50 18.28 -10.37
C SER A 954 4.10 16.93 -10.74
N LYS A 955 3.34 15.87 -10.51
CA LYS A 955 3.57 14.50 -10.99
C LYS A 955 2.23 14.00 -11.58
N HIS A 956 2.16 12.76 -12.07
CA HIS A 956 0.92 12.14 -12.54
C HIS A 956 -0.11 12.01 -11.42
N ASP A 957 0.37 11.74 -10.19
CA ASP A 957 -0.40 11.64 -8.95
C ASP A 957 -0.72 13.01 -8.35
N ASN A 958 -1.76 13.01 -7.51
CA ASN A 958 -2.36 14.22 -6.94
C ASN A 958 -2.84 15.21 -8.03
N GLN A 959 -3.38 16.36 -7.62
CA GLN A 959 -3.86 17.35 -8.59
C GLN A 959 -2.70 17.90 -9.42
N THR A 960 -2.96 18.20 -10.70
CA THR A 960 -2.00 18.91 -11.55
C THR A 960 -1.59 20.25 -10.91
N LEU A 961 -0.43 20.79 -11.28
CA LEU A 961 -0.04 22.14 -10.83
C LEU A 961 -1.09 23.21 -11.21
N TRP A 962 -1.76 23.09 -12.35
CA TRP A 962 -2.82 24.04 -12.73
C TRP A 962 -4.02 23.94 -11.78
N ASP A 963 -4.52 22.73 -11.52
CA ASP A 963 -5.67 22.49 -10.65
C ASP A 963 -5.37 22.87 -9.20
N ASN A 964 -4.21 22.48 -8.68
CA ASN A 964 -3.68 22.91 -7.38
C ASN A 964 -3.67 24.44 -7.26
N ASN A 965 -3.23 25.12 -8.32
CA ASN A 965 -3.25 26.58 -8.38
C ASN A 965 -4.69 27.13 -8.46
N GLN A 966 -5.65 26.48 -9.13
CA GLN A 966 -7.04 26.95 -9.11
C GLN A 966 -7.68 26.78 -7.72
N TYR A 967 -7.42 25.67 -7.03
CA TYR A 967 -7.81 25.47 -5.63
C TYR A 967 -7.30 26.57 -4.70
N LYS A 968 -6.08 27.09 -4.92
CA LYS A 968 -5.37 27.95 -3.95
C LYS A 968 -5.33 29.44 -4.34
N ILE A 969 -5.60 29.81 -5.59
CA ILE A 969 -5.61 31.21 -6.05
C ILE A 969 -6.98 31.88 -5.81
N GLY A 970 -6.96 33.14 -5.37
CA GLY A 970 -8.15 33.98 -5.18
C GLY A 970 -8.91 34.26 -6.48
N TYR A 971 -10.25 34.23 -6.42
CA TYR A 971 -11.13 34.24 -7.61
C TYR A 971 -10.88 35.40 -8.60
N SER A 972 -10.50 36.57 -8.09
CA SER A 972 -10.26 37.80 -8.89
C SER A 972 -8.93 37.84 -9.65
N VAL A 973 -8.02 36.89 -9.41
CA VAL A 973 -6.71 36.84 -10.09
C VAL A 973 -6.88 36.31 -11.51
N ILE A 974 -6.56 37.15 -12.51
CA ILE A 974 -6.76 36.87 -13.94
C ILE A 974 -5.83 35.78 -14.49
N ALA A 975 -6.23 35.13 -15.60
CA ALA A 975 -5.52 34.01 -16.21
C ALA A 975 -4.04 34.30 -16.52
N GLU A 976 -3.68 35.51 -17.00
CA GLU A 976 -2.26 35.86 -17.24
C GLU A 976 -1.41 35.80 -15.97
N THR A 977 -1.94 36.25 -14.84
CA THR A 977 -1.25 36.14 -13.54
C THR A 977 -1.15 34.68 -13.10
N ARG A 978 -2.20 33.86 -13.33
CA ARG A 978 -2.16 32.42 -13.02
C ARG A 978 -1.09 31.66 -13.83
N VAL A 979 -0.89 32.03 -15.11
CA VAL A 979 0.22 31.51 -15.93
C VAL A 979 1.58 31.89 -15.33
N ARG A 980 1.74 33.13 -14.89
CA ARG A 980 3.00 33.56 -14.24
C ARG A 980 3.23 32.85 -12.91
N MET A 981 2.18 32.55 -12.15
CA MET A 981 2.23 31.75 -10.92
C MET A 981 2.61 30.28 -11.19
N GLN A 982 2.09 29.67 -12.26
CA GLN A 982 2.52 28.36 -12.76
C GLN A 982 4.03 28.35 -13.10
N ALA A 983 4.50 29.33 -13.86
CA ALA A 983 5.90 29.43 -14.27
C ALA A 983 6.85 29.75 -13.11
N VAL A 984 6.47 30.65 -12.20
CA VAL A 984 7.18 30.91 -10.94
C VAL A 984 7.29 29.64 -10.09
N SER A 985 6.25 28.81 -10.06
CA SER A 985 6.29 27.51 -9.38
C SER A 985 7.29 26.55 -10.02
N LEU A 986 7.25 26.38 -11.35
CA LEU A 986 8.14 25.47 -12.08
C LEU A 986 9.62 25.92 -12.03
N ALA A 987 9.88 27.22 -11.97
CA ALA A 987 11.23 27.78 -11.89
C ALA A 987 12.01 27.35 -10.63
N THR A 988 11.33 27.06 -9.51
CA THR A 988 12.00 26.61 -8.27
C THR A 988 12.64 25.24 -8.43
N ALA A 989 12.03 24.34 -9.20
CA ALA A 989 12.63 23.06 -9.58
C ALA A 989 13.65 23.25 -10.70
N MET A 990 13.25 23.89 -11.81
CA MET A 990 14.06 24.00 -13.03
C MET A 990 15.39 24.76 -12.85
N LEU A 991 15.44 25.75 -11.95
CA LEU A 991 16.62 26.58 -11.69
C LEU A 991 17.25 26.31 -10.31
N GLY A 992 16.89 25.21 -9.66
CA GLY A 992 17.55 24.68 -8.46
C GLY A 992 18.59 23.60 -8.79
N GLN A 993 19.50 23.31 -7.86
CA GLN A 993 20.61 22.35 -8.06
C GLN A 993 20.16 20.88 -8.11
N GLY A 994 19.05 20.53 -7.45
CA GLY A 994 18.46 19.20 -7.53
C GLY A 994 17.91 18.90 -8.93
N VAL A 995 17.63 17.63 -9.21
CA VAL A 995 17.14 17.18 -10.53
C VAL A 995 15.69 17.61 -10.75
N PRO A 996 15.36 18.47 -11.72
CA PRO A 996 13.98 18.84 -12.00
C PRO A 996 13.20 17.69 -12.64
N PHE A 997 12.00 17.46 -12.12
CA PHE A 997 11.04 16.48 -12.61
C PHE A 997 9.70 17.17 -12.92
N ILE A 998 9.17 16.92 -14.12
CA ILE A 998 8.10 17.70 -14.74
C ILE A 998 7.04 16.77 -15.33
N HIS A 999 5.84 16.79 -14.77
CA HIS A 999 4.65 16.11 -15.33
C HIS A 999 4.25 16.68 -16.70
N MET A 1000 4.02 15.82 -17.68
CA MET A 1000 3.66 16.19 -19.05
C MET A 1000 2.46 17.14 -19.11
N GLY A 1001 2.63 18.24 -19.85
CA GLY A 1001 1.63 19.27 -20.02
C GLY A 1001 1.63 20.34 -18.92
N SER A 1002 2.53 20.29 -17.92
CA SER A 1002 2.69 21.37 -16.93
C SER A 1002 2.99 22.72 -17.60
N GLU A 1003 3.74 22.68 -18.69
CA GLU A 1003 4.08 23.76 -19.64
C GLU A 1003 2.94 24.13 -20.60
N LEU A 1004 1.93 23.27 -20.73
CA LEU A 1004 0.68 23.53 -21.46
C LEU A 1004 -0.49 23.88 -20.52
N LEU A 1005 -0.21 24.16 -19.23
CA LEU A 1005 -1.20 24.45 -18.18
C LEU A 1005 -2.19 23.30 -17.92
N ARG A 1006 -1.80 22.06 -18.21
CA ARG A 1006 -2.66 20.85 -18.12
C ARG A 1006 -3.44 20.79 -16.81
N SER A 1007 -4.74 20.61 -16.95
CA SER A 1007 -5.71 20.26 -15.93
C SER A 1007 -6.12 18.79 -16.08
N LYS A 1008 -6.61 18.18 -15.00
CA LYS A 1008 -7.38 16.93 -15.02
C LYS A 1008 -8.81 17.17 -14.49
N SER A 1009 -9.39 18.35 -14.75
CA SER A 1009 -10.67 18.82 -14.20
C SER A 1009 -10.77 18.67 -12.67
N MET A 1010 -9.72 19.10 -11.96
CA MET A 1010 -9.60 19.05 -10.49
C MET A 1010 -9.50 17.64 -9.86
N GLN A 1011 -9.46 16.57 -10.66
CA GLN A 1011 -9.23 15.19 -10.21
C GLN A 1011 -7.88 15.07 -9.48
N ARG A 1012 -7.88 14.52 -8.26
CA ARG A 1012 -6.69 14.25 -7.45
C ARG A 1012 -6.03 12.93 -7.82
N ASP A 1013 -6.83 11.88 -8.01
CA ASP A 1013 -6.35 10.54 -8.34
C ASP A 1013 -7.01 10.08 -9.62
N SER A 1014 -6.21 9.80 -10.66
CA SER A 1014 -6.65 9.73 -12.06
C SER A 1014 -6.11 8.53 -12.84
N TYR A 1015 -5.62 7.51 -12.12
CA TYR A 1015 -5.13 6.25 -12.70
C TYR A 1015 -6.14 5.61 -13.65
N ASP A 1016 -7.40 5.62 -13.24
CA ASP A 1016 -8.55 4.98 -13.88
C ASP A 1016 -9.64 6.06 -14.12
N SER A 1017 -9.24 7.23 -14.63
CA SER A 1017 -10.16 8.30 -15.04
C SER A 1017 -10.37 8.36 -16.55
N GLY A 1018 -9.77 7.46 -17.32
CA GLY A 1018 -9.90 7.42 -18.79
C GLY A 1018 -9.20 8.57 -19.52
N ASP A 1019 -9.27 8.54 -20.85
CA ASP A 1019 -8.70 9.59 -21.71
C ASP A 1019 -9.35 10.97 -21.49
N LEU A 1020 -10.62 11.03 -21.05
CA LEU A 1020 -11.39 12.27 -20.89
C LEU A 1020 -10.71 13.25 -19.93
N TYR A 1021 -10.42 12.80 -18.70
CA TYR A 1021 -9.80 13.66 -17.68
C TYR A 1021 -8.30 13.79 -17.90
N ASN A 1022 -7.64 12.76 -18.42
CA ASN A 1022 -6.18 12.76 -18.60
C ASN A 1022 -5.69 13.46 -19.88
N ARG A 1023 -6.57 13.80 -20.85
CA ARG A 1023 -6.24 14.45 -22.12
C ARG A 1023 -5.21 15.57 -22.03
N VAL A 1024 -4.21 15.52 -22.92
CA VAL A 1024 -3.30 16.64 -23.22
C VAL A 1024 -3.60 17.17 -24.63
N ASP A 1025 -3.70 18.50 -24.78
CA ASP A 1025 -3.96 19.15 -26.07
C ASP A 1025 -2.69 19.80 -26.65
N PHE A 1026 -1.93 19.02 -27.42
CA PHE A 1026 -0.73 19.49 -28.10
C PHE A 1026 -0.99 20.50 -29.24
N THR A 1027 -2.26 20.78 -29.57
CA THR A 1027 -2.63 21.91 -30.44
C THR A 1027 -2.70 23.24 -29.69
N GLY A 1028 -2.63 23.21 -28.35
CA GLY A 1028 -2.62 24.37 -27.47
C GLY A 1028 -3.90 25.21 -27.52
N GLN A 1029 -5.04 24.63 -27.91
CA GLN A 1029 -6.31 25.36 -27.98
C GLN A 1029 -7.07 25.35 -26.65
N GLY A 1030 -6.88 24.32 -25.82
CA GLY A 1030 -7.31 24.27 -24.43
C GLY A 1030 -6.31 23.51 -23.54
N ASN A 1031 -6.63 23.41 -22.24
CA ASN A 1031 -5.78 22.74 -21.24
C ASN A 1031 -6.51 21.63 -20.45
N ASN A 1032 -7.68 21.21 -20.92
CA ASN A 1032 -8.59 20.24 -20.27
C ASN A 1032 -9.21 20.71 -18.92
N TRP A 1033 -9.30 22.02 -18.70
CA TRP A 1033 -10.00 22.60 -17.54
C TRP A 1033 -11.53 22.50 -17.69
N ASN A 1034 -12.22 22.11 -16.61
CA ASN A 1034 -13.69 22.09 -16.51
C ASN A 1034 -14.38 21.23 -17.59
N VAL A 1035 -14.00 19.95 -17.66
CA VAL A 1035 -14.63 18.93 -18.53
C VAL A 1035 -15.58 17.99 -17.77
N GLY A 1036 -16.00 18.40 -16.57
CA GLY A 1036 -16.88 17.67 -15.66
C GLY A 1036 -16.30 17.56 -14.25
N LEU A 1037 -17.13 17.26 -13.26
CA LEU A 1037 -16.68 16.97 -11.90
C LEU A 1037 -15.83 15.68 -11.84
N PRO A 1038 -14.79 15.62 -10.99
CA PRO A 1038 -13.98 14.42 -10.83
C PRO A 1038 -14.73 13.26 -10.16
N ARG A 1039 -14.20 12.03 -10.27
CA ARG A 1039 -14.80 10.80 -9.75
C ARG A 1039 -15.21 10.93 -8.27
N LYS A 1040 -16.44 10.49 -7.97
CA LYS A 1040 -17.05 10.59 -6.63
C LYS A 1040 -16.26 9.88 -5.53
N ASP A 1041 -15.63 8.74 -5.84
CA ASP A 1041 -14.88 7.92 -4.87
C ASP A 1041 -13.56 8.56 -4.41
N LYS A 1042 -12.95 9.43 -5.22
CA LYS A 1042 -11.67 10.09 -4.91
C LYS A 1042 -11.82 11.56 -4.49
N ASP A 1043 -12.82 12.25 -5.04
CA ASP A 1043 -13.02 13.70 -4.94
C ASP A 1043 -14.49 14.14 -4.73
N GLY A 1044 -15.43 13.22 -4.52
CA GLY A 1044 -16.85 13.59 -4.26
C GLY A 1044 -17.02 14.49 -3.04
N ASP A 1045 -16.21 14.24 -2.01
CA ASP A 1045 -16.10 15.06 -0.80
C ASP A 1045 -15.52 16.48 -1.05
N ASN A 1046 -14.90 16.71 -2.22
CA ASN A 1046 -14.32 17.99 -2.64
C ASN A 1046 -15.24 18.79 -3.58
N TRP A 1047 -16.32 18.20 -4.10
CA TRP A 1047 -17.17 18.79 -5.17
C TRP A 1047 -17.72 20.19 -4.85
N GLU A 1048 -18.10 20.48 -3.60
CA GLU A 1048 -18.58 21.83 -3.21
C GLU A 1048 -17.50 22.90 -3.41
N VAL A 1049 -16.24 22.57 -3.09
CA VAL A 1049 -15.09 23.49 -3.24
C VAL A 1049 -14.68 23.58 -4.70
N ILE A 1050 -14.74 22.48 -5.45
CA ILE A 1050 -14.48 22.44 -6.90
C ILE A 1050 -15.47 23.35 -7.64
N GLN A 1051 -16.78 23.17 -7.42
CA GLN A 1051 -17.82 24.02 -8.02
C GLN A 1051 -17.64 25.48 -7.60
N GLY A 1052 -17.35 25.74 -6.32
CA GLY A 1052 -17.03 27.08 -5.83
C GLY A 1052 -15.85 27.74 -6.57
N VAL A 1053 -14.78 26.99 -6.86
CA VAL A 1053 -13.61 27.47 -7.62
C VAL A 1053 -13.96 27.75 -9.08
N ILE A 1054 -14.73 26.86 -9.72
CA ILE A 1054 -15.18 26.99 -11.11
C ILE A 1054 -16.09 28.22 -11.26
N ASP A 1055 -17.16 28.30 -10.48
CA ASP A 1055 -18.19 29.34 -10.59
C ASP A 1055 -17.64 30.74 -10.31
N ASN A 1056 -16.83 30.89 -9.25
CA ASN A 1056 -16.36 32.20 -8.81
C ASN A 1056 -15.10 32.67 -9.57
N SER A 1057 -14.24 31.75 -10.04
CA SER A 1057 -13.13 32.15 -10.93
C SER A 1057 -13.61 32.41 -12.35
N ALA A 1058 -14.55 31.60 -12.86
CA ALA A 1058 -15.06 31.64 -14.22
C ALA A 1058 -13.93 31.84 -15.26
N VAL A 1059 -14.04 32.87 -16.12
CA VAL A 1059 -13.05 33.20 -17.15
C VAL A 1059 -11.64 33.48 -16.63
N ASN A 1060 -11.45 33.76 -15.34
CA ASN A 1060 -10.12 33.97 -14.76
C ASN A 1060 -9.31 32.66 -14.60
N ALA A 1061 -9.99 31.51 -14.57
CA ALA A 1061 -9.38 30.17 -14.52
C ALA A 1061 -9.37 29.45 -15.89
N MET A 1062 -9.80 30.12 -16.97
CA MET A 1062 -9.82 29.57 -18.32
C MET A 1062 -8.67 30.17 -19.15
N PRO A 1063 -7.56 29.43 -19.40
CA PRO A 1063 -6.45 29.96 -20.17
C PRO A 1063 -6.78 30.02 -21.66
N THR A 1064 -6.38 31.11 -22.32
CA THR A 1064 -6.47 31.23 -23.78
C THR A 1064 -5.30 30.49 -24.48
N PRO A 1065 -5.37 30.23 -25.80
CA PRO A 1065 -4.26 29.66 -26.54
C PRO A 1065 -2.95 30.47 -26.43
N GLU A 1066 -3.05 31.80 -26.28
CA GLU A 1066 -1.88 32.66 -26.05
C GLU A 1066 -1.32 32.52 -24.61
N ASN A 1067 -2.18 32.22 -23.63
CA ASN A 1067 -1.73 31.88 -22.27
C ASN A 1067 -0.94 30.56 -22.25
N ILE A 1068 -1.44 29.53 -22.93
CA ILE A 1068 -0.79 28.22 -23.08
C ILE A 1068 0.56 28.37 -23.81
N LYS A 1069 0.57 29.09 -24.93
CA LYS A 1069 1.78 29.41 -25.71
C LYS A 1069 2.83 30.20 -24.90
N ASN A 1070 2.40 31.15 -24.07
CA ASN A 1070 3.31 31.90 -23.21
C ASN A 1070 3.88 31.02 -22.07
N MET A 1071 3.06 30.13 -21.49
CA MET A 1071 3.56 29.15 -20.52
C MET A 1071 4.65 28.25 -21.14
N LYS A 1072 4.41 27.71 -22.34
CA LYS A 1072 5.41 26.91 -23.06
C LYS A 1072 6.72 27.70 -23.29
N SER A 1073 6.64 28.96 -23.72
CA SER A 1073 7.82 29.83 -23.86
C SER A 1073 8.57 30.05 -22.53
N PHE A 1074 7.86 30.19 -21.41
CA PHE A 1074 8.49 30.34 -20.09
C PHE A 1074 9.18 29.05 -19.63
N TYR A 1075 8.56 27.88 -19.84
CA TYR A 1075 9.18 26.59 -19.52
C TYR A 1075 10.42 26.32 -20.38
N GLU A 1076 10.34 26.54 -21.69
CA GLU A 1076 11.48 26.43 -22.62
C GLU A 1076 12.59 27.43 -22.28
N GLU A 1077 12.25 28.61 -21.75
CA GLU A 1077 13.25 29.54 -21.21
C GLU A 1077 13.99 28.97 -19.99
N PHE A 1078 13.30 28.29 -19.07
CA PHE A 1078 13.95 27.68 -17.90
C PHE A 1078 14.85 26.50 -18.28
N ALA A 1079 14.43 25.66 -19.22
CA ALA A 1079 15.26 24.57 -19.73
C ALA A 1079 16.53 25.11 -20.42
N LEU A 1080 16.38 26.11 -21.31
CA LEU A 1080 17.50 26.76 -21.99
C LEU A 1080 18.44 27.48 -21.00
N LEU A 1081 17.90 28.08 -19.93
CA LEU A 1081 18.70 28.68 -18.86
C LEU A 1081 19.52 27.62 -18.11
N ARG A 1082 18.89 26.52 -17.68
CA ARG A 1082 19.58 25.41 -16.99
C ARG A 1082 20.71 24.83 -17.85
N ALA A 1083 20.44 24.52 -19.11
CA ALA A 1083 21.41 23.99 -20.06
C ALA A 1083 22.55 24.97 -20.43
N SER A 1084 22.45 26.26 -20.06
CA SER A 1084 23.43 27.28 -20.47
C SER A 1084 24.64 27.45 -19.54
N SER A 1085 24.68 26.79 -18.38
CA SER A 1085 25.79 26.88 -17.41
C SER A 1085 25.78 25.73 -16.40
N GLY A 1086 26.92 25.07 -16.19
CA GLY A 1086 27.09 24.05 -15.16
C GLY A 1086 26.91 24.57 -13.72
N LEU A 1087 26.86 25.90 -13.53
CA LEU A 1087 26.56 26.52 -12.23
C LEU A 1087 25.14 26.24 -11.74
N LEU A 1088 24.20 25.89 -12.62
CA LEU A 1088 22.84 25.48 -12.24
C LEU A 1088 22.71 23.96 -11.98
N THR A 1089 23.79 23.19 -12.20
CA THR A 1089 23.79 21.72 -12.25
C THR A 1089 25.04 21.13 -11.59
N LEU A 1090 25.51 21.74 -10.49
CA LEU A 1090 26.80 21.45 -9.84
C LEU A 1090 26.95 19.98 -9.38
N GLY A 1091 25.83 19.33 -9.06
CA GLY A 1091 25.76 17.93 -8.63
C GLY A 1091 26.33 17.67 -7.22
N VAL A 1092 27.63 17.90 -7.04
CA VAL A 1092 28.36 17.62 -5.80
C VAL A 1092 27.96 18.60 -4.70
N GLY A 1093 27.54 18.08 -3.55
CA GLY A 1093 27.06 18.89 -2.41
C GLY A 1093 28.12 19.84 -1.85
N ALA A 1094 29.41 19.47 -1.93
CA ALA A 1094 30.52 20.31 -1.52
C ALA A 1094 30.70 21.56 -2.40
N GLU A 1095 30.56 21.44 -3.73
CA GLU A 1095 30.61 22.59 -4.64
C GLU A 1095 29.39 23.51 -4.44
N ILE A 1096 28.21 22.94 -4.15
CA ILE A 1096 27.00 23.69 -3.81
C ILE A 1096 27.19 24.49 -2.53
N ASN A 1097 27.69 23.85 -1.45
CA ASN A 1097 28.00 24.51 -0.18
C ASN A 1097 29.06 25.62 -0.31
N GLN A 1098 29.95 25.54 -1.30
CA GLN A 1098 31.00 26.53 -1.57
C GLN A 1098 30.50 27.73 -2.40
N ARG A 1099 29.54 27.52 -3.31
CA ARG A 1099 29.16 28.48 -4.37
C ARG A 1099 27.79 29.11 -4.19
N VAL A 1100 26.82 28.38 -3.63
CA VAL A 1100 25.40 28.78 -3.59
C VAL A 1100 25.10 29.57 -2.32
N GLN A 1101 24.43 30.72 -2.45
CA GLN A 1101 24.03 31.57 -1.33
C GLN A 1101 22.67 32.23 -1.57
N PHE A 1102 21.94 32.56 -0.49
CA PHE A 1102 20.64 33.26 -0.57
C PHE A 1102 20.66 34.62 0.14
N HIS A 1103 20.22 35.66 -0.57
CA HIS A 1103 20.40 37.07 -0.16
C HIS A 1103 19.12 37.78 0.33
N ASN A 1104 17.98 37.09 0.34
CA ASN A 1104 16.73 37.57 0.93
C ASN A 1104 16.30 36.62 2.07
N THR A 1105 16.99 36.70 3.20
CA THR A 1105 16.91 35.75 4.33
C THR A 1105 16.73 36.49 5.66
N GLY A 1106 16.48 35.77 6.76
CA GLY A 1106 16.19 36.35 8.08
C GLY A 1106 14.75 36.87 8.22
N SER A 1107 14.38 37.27 9.44
CA SER A 1107 13.00 37.67 9.79
C SER A 1107 12.50 38.98 9.16
N SER A 1108 13.42 39.80 8.64
CA SER A 1108 13.17 41.03 7.89
C SER A 1108 13.08 40.85 6.37
N GLN A 1109 13.22 39.64 5.83
CA GLN A 1109 13.15 39.38 4.38
C GLN A 1109 11.82 39.82 3.75
N THR A 1110 11.85 40.15 2.46
CA THR A 1110 10.64 40.34 1.64
C THR A 1110 9.98 38.98 1.41
N VAL A 1111 8.74 38.80 1.88
CA VAL A 1111 8.02 37.52 1.73
C VAL A 1111 7.76 37.23 0.25
N GLY A 1112 7.84 35.97 -0.17
CA GLY A 1112 7.61 35.56 -1.57
C GLY A 1112 8.74 35.89 -2.55
N VAL A 1113 9.93 36.29 -2.06
CA VAL A 1113 11.08 36.60 -2.91
C VAL A 1113 12.25 35.66 -2.61
N ILE A 1114 12.77 34.98 -3.64
CA ILE A 1114 14.00 34.22 -3.59
C ILE A 1114 15.07 34.94 -4.43
N VAL A 1115 16.26 35.12 -3.87
CA VAL A 1115 17.45 35.61 -4.57
C VAL A 1115 18.58 34.65 -4.26
N MET A 1116 18.97 33.84 -5.24
CA MET A 1116 20.03 32.83 -5.16
C MET A 1116 21.21 33.29 -6.00
N SER A 1117 22.42 33.38 -5.45
CA SER A 1117 23.64 33.55 -6.24
C SER A 1117 24.42 32.24 -6.33
N ILE A 1118 25.11 32.02 -7.44
CA ILE A 1118 26.08 30.94 -7.62
C ILE A 1118 27.40 31.56 -8.08
N ASP A 1119 28.45 31.42 -7.27
CA ASP A 1119 29.77 32.02 -7.54
C ASP A 1119 30.70 31.10 -8.37
N ASN A 1120 31.46 31.73 -9.26
CA ASN A 1120 32.52 31.14 -10.06
C ASN A 1120 33.70 32.12 -10.23
N SER A 1121 33.94 33.02 -9.28
CA SER A 1121 34.97 34.05 -9.37
C SER A 1121 36.12 33.83 -8.39
N GLY A 1122 37.27 34.45 -8.65
CA GLY A 1122 38.46 34.35 -7.79
C GLY A 1122 38.91 32.90 -7.56
N ASP A 1123 39.11 32.52 -6.30
CA ASP A 1123 39.54 31.17 -5.91
C ASP A 1123 38.48 30.08 -6.22
N ASN A 1124 37.24 30.46 -6.51
CA ASN A 1124 36.17 29.54 -6.91
C ASN A 1124 36.12 29.28 -8.43
N TYR A 1125 36.84 30.03 -9.27
CA TYR A 1125 36.74 29.95 -10.73
C TYR A 1125 37.09 28.56 -11.28
N SER A 1126 36.15 27.94 -12.00
CA SER A 1126 36.32 26.65 -12.66
C SER A 1126 35.79 26.69 -14.09
N ALA A 1127 36.69 26.82 -15.05
CA ALA A 1127 36.39 26.75 -16.49
C ALA A 1127 35.78 25.40 -16.95
N ASN A 1128 35.78 24.38 -16.09
CA ASN A 1128 35.10 23.10 -16.33
C ASN A 1128 33.60 23.15 -15.97
N ILE A 1129 33.19 24.09 -15.11
CA ILE A 1129 31.78 24.29 -14.67
C ILE A 1129 31.14 25.41 -15.50
N ASP A 1130 31.83 26.55 -15.59
CA ASP A 1130 31.51 27.62 -16.53
C ASP A 1130 32.80 28.37 -16.89
N LYS A 1131 33.08 28.50 -18.19
CA LYS A 1131 34.26 29.20 -18.72
C LYS A 1131 34.00 30.65 -19.11
N ASP A 1132 32.73 31.04 -19.27
CA ASP A 1132 32.29 32.33 -19.79
C ASP A 1132 31.77 33.27 -18.67
N ARG A 1133 31.45 32.73 -17.49
CA ARG A 1133 30.81 33.48 -16.39
C ARG A 1133 31.56 33.38 -15.07
N ASP A 1134 31.71 34.55 -14.44
CA ASP A 1134 32.17 34.74 -13.06
C ASP A 1134 31.08 34.38 -12.03
N GLY A 1135 29.81 34.30 -12.43
CA GLY A 1135 28.71 33.92 -11.56
C GLY A 1135 27.32 34.16 -12.15
N LEU A 1136 26.32 33.58 -11.50
CA LEU A 1136 24.89 33.72 -11.82
C LEU A 1136 24.09 34.20 -10.60
N VAL A 1137 22.98 34.89 -10.86
CA VAL A 1137 21.96 35.20 -9.83
C VAL A 1137 20.57 34.86 -10.36
N VAL A 1138 19.87 33.95 -9.70
CA VAL A 1138 18.47 33.61 -9.97
C VAL A 1138 17.58 34.38 -9.01
N VAL A 1139 16.63 35.14 -9.54
CA VAL A 1139 15.64 35.92 -8.80
C VAL A 1139 14.25 35.41 -9.15
N ILE A 1140 13.52 34.94 -8.14
CA ILE A 1140 12.12 34.54 -8.27
C ILE A 1140 11.29 35.53 -7.45
N ASN A 1141 10.50 36.36 -8.12
CA ASN A 1141 9.56 37.28 -7.50
C ASN A 1141 8.14 36.70 -7.53
N ALA A 1142 7.83 35.87 -6.54
CA ALA A 1142 6.50 35.28 -6.34
C ALA A 1142 5.54 36.24 -5.61
N THR A 1143 5.50 37.50 -6.02
CA THR A 1143 4.68 38.55 -5.38
C THR A 1143 3.92 39.40 -6.42
N PRO A 1144 2.78 40.00 -6.05
CA PRO A 1144 2.02 40.92 -6.92
C PRO A 1144 2.66 42.30 -7.08
N THR A 1145 3.87 42.52 -6.58
CA THR A 1145 4.59 43.81 -6.60
C THR A 1145 5.93 43.69 -7.32
N PRO A 1146 6.39 44.71 -8.08
CA PRO A 1146 7.76 44.73 -8.58
C PRO A 1146 8.75 44.87 -7.42
N ILE A 1147 9.97 44.37 -7.64
CA ILE A 1147 11.13 44.67 -6.81
C ILE A 1147 11.89 45.80 -7.49
N GLU A 1148 12.12 46.90 -6.77
CA GLU A 1148 12.91 48.05 -7.21
C GLU A 1148 14.15 48.18 -6.31
N GLU A 1149 15.31 48.45 -6.92
CA GLU A 1149 16.62 48.62 -6.30
C GLU A 1149 16.89 47.68 -5.09
N PHE A 1150 16.82 46.36 -5.29
CA PHE A 1150 16.98 45.37 -4.21
C PHE A 1150 18.29 45.55 -3.42
N GLN A 1151 18.19 45.87 -2.13
CA GLN A 1151 19.31 46.38 -1.33
C GLN A 1151 20.23 45.30 -0.74
N SER A 1152 19.78 44.05 -0.63
CA SER A 1152 20.52 42.99 0.08
C SER A 1152 21.54 42.24 -0.79
N PHE A 1153 21.70 42.62 -2.07
CA PHE A 1153 22.69 42.06 -2.99
C PHE A 1153 23.36 43.16 -3.81
N ASP A 1154 24.67 43.05 -4.07
CA ASP A 1154 25.41 43.94 -4.97
C ASP A 1154 25.56 43.27 -6.35
N ALA A 1155 24.83 43.81 -7.34
CA ALA A 1155 24.82 43.32 -8.71
C ALA A 1155 25.85 44.05 -9.61
N ALA A 1156 26.93 44.58 -9.04
CA ALA A 1156 28.05 45.13 -9.80
C ALA A 1156 28.58 44.13 -10.86
N GLY A 1157 28.58 44.54 -12.13
CA GLY A 1157 29.04 43.72 -13.26
C GLY A 1157 28.02 42.70 -13.78
N TYR A 1158 26.87 42.52 -13.13
CA TYR A 1158 25.81 41.65 -13.62
C TYR A 1158 24.94 42.32 -14.69
N ARG A 1159 24.42 41.51 -15.63
CA ARG A 1159 23.41 41.88 -16.63
C ARG A 1159 22.31 40.82 -16.71
N LEU A 1160 21.15 41.15 -17.26
CA LEU A 1160 20.12 40.15 -17.54
C LEU A 1160 20.68 39.08 -18.49
N HIS A 1161 20.35 37.80 -18.27
CA HIS A 1161 20.89 36.71 -19.07
C HIS A 1161 20.59 36.89 -20.55
N SER A 1162 21.57 36.53 -21.39
CA SER A 1162 21.49 36.64 -22.86
C SER A 1162 20.23 35.98 -23.45
N ILE A 1163 19.81 34.82 -22.94
CA ILE A 1163 18.59 34.10 -23.36
C ILE A 1163 17.33 34.94 -23.11
N GLN A 1164 17.13 35.43 -21.89
CA GLN A 1164 15.95 36.23 -21.53
C GLN A 1164 15.92 37.56 -22.29
N THR A 1165 17.09 38.19 -22.45
CA THR A 1165 17.28 39.39 -23.27
C THR A 1165 16.91 39.14 -24.74
N THR A 1166 17.15 37.94 -25.27
CA THR A 1166 16.83 37.55 -26.64
C THR A 1166 15.35 37.19 -26.82
N LYS A 1167 14.72 36.53 -25.83
CA LYS A 1167 13.27 36.25 -25.81
C LYS A 1167 12.42 37.51 -25.62
N GLY A 1168 12.95 38.55 -24.97
CA GLY A 1168 12.30 39.86 -24.84
C GLY A 1168 10.89 39.76 -24.25
N ASN A 1169 9.87 40.18 -25.01
CA ASN A 1169 8.48 40.12 -24.56
C ASN A 1169 7.90 38.70 -24.43
N GLN A 1170 8.63 37.66 -24.84
CA GLN A 1170 8.31 36.25 -24.62
C GLN A 1170 9.01 35.65 -23.39
N SER A 1171 9.78 36.45 -22.66
CA SER A 1171 10.49 36.09 -21.43
C SER A 1171 9.64 36.36 -20.19
N ILE A 1172 9.74 35.53 -19.16
CA ILE A 1172 9.08 35.80 -17.87
C ILE A 1172 9.80 36.89 -17.06
N ALA A 1173 11.04 37.24 -17.42
CA ALA A 1173 11.74 38.41 -16.89
C ALA A 1173 11.10 39.75 -17.30
N GLN A 1174 10.14 39.75 -18.24
CA GLN A 1174 9.33 40.91 -18.64
C GLN A 1174 7.86 40.75 -18.22
N HIS A 1175 7.23 41.86 -17.80
CA HIS A 1175 5.79 41.95 -17.54
C HIS A 1175 5.27 43.28 -18.08
N GLY A 1176 4.46 43.23 -19.14
CA GLY A 1176 4.01 44.44 -19.83
C GLY A 1176 5.18 45.24 -20.40
N VAL A 1177 5.40 46.45 -19.89
CA VAL A 1177 6.52 47.34 -20.26
C VAL A 1177 7.75 47.17 -19.37
N ASP A 1178 7.61 46.52 -18.22
CA ASP A 1178 8.67 46.42 -17.22
C ASP A 1178 9.56 45.21 -17.48
N VAL A 1179 10.88 45.43 -17.54
CA VAL A 1179 11.89 44.40 -17.85
C VAL A 1179 12.89 44.31 -16.70
N SER A 1180 13.20 43.09 -16.28
CA SER A 1180 14.18 42.83 -15.23
C SER A 1180 15.56 43.39 -15.61
N SER A 1181 16.18 44.16 -14.71
CA SER A 1181 17.37 44.96 -15.06
C SER A 1181 18.24 45.29 -13.84
N ILE A 1182 19.52 45.53 -14.09
CA ILE A 1182 20.44 46.07 -13.09
C ILE A 1182 20.53 47.59 -13.27
N THR A 1183 20.16 48.33 -12.22
CA THR A 1183 20.25 49.80 -12.16
C THR A 1183 20.95 50.18 -10.86
N ASN A 1184 21.94 51.09 -10.91
CA ASN A 1184 22.73 51.50 -9.73
C ASN A 1184 23.36 50.31 -8.95
N ASN A 1185 23.80 49.27 -9.67
CA ASN A 1185 24.26 47.97 -9.13
C ASN A 1185 23.21 47.22 -8.29
N ARG A 1186 21.92 47.53 -8.43
CA ARG A 1186 20.81 46.84 -7.74
C ARG A 1186 19.90 46.14 -8.73
N ILE A 1187 19.32 45.03 -8.29
CA ILE A 1187 18.36 44.22 -9.04
C ILE A 1187 16.99 44.91 -9.07
N ASN A 1188 16.34 44.88 -10.23
CA ASN A 1188 14.95 45.26 -10.43
C ASN A 1188 14.25 44.12 -11.19
N THR A 1189 13.06 43.70 -10.76
CA THR A 1189 12.28 42.60 -11.40
C THR A 1189 10.78 42.85 -11.28
N PRO A 1190 9.97 42.69 -12.36
CA PRO A 1190 8.52 42.90 -12.30
C PRO A 1190 7.78 41.97 -11.34
N ALA A 1191 6.51 42.28 -11.03
CA ALA A 1191 5.61 41.36 -10.30
C ALA A 1191 5.46 40.02 -11.04
N TRP A 1192 5.38 38.90 -10.31
CA TRP A 1192 5.27 37.54 -10.88
C TRP A 1192 6.25 37.29 -12.05
N SER A 1193 7.54 37.38 -11.75
CA SER A 1193 8.63 37.22 -12.71
C SER A 1193 9.75 36.31 -12.20
N VAL A 1194 10.53 35.80 -13.13
CA VAL A 1194 11.76 35.03 -12.88
C VAL A 1194 12.85 35.63 -13.75
N ALA A 1195 13.95 36.06 -13.13
CA ALA A 1195 15.07 36.69 -13.82
C ALA A 1195 16.38 36.00 -13.43
N VAL A 1196 17.16 35.61 -14.43
CA VAL A 1196 18.54 35.16 -14.27
C VAL A 1196 19.45 36.29 -14.73
N PHE A 1197 20.41 36.66 -13.89
CA PHE A 1197 21.46 37.61 -14.21
C PHE A 1197 22.80 36.89 -14.31
N GLU A 1198 23.63 37.26 -15.28
CA GLU A 1198 24.98 36.74 -15.49
C GLU A 1198 26.02 37.84 -15.26
N LYS A 1199 27.15 37.47 -14.66
CA LYS A 1199 28.39 38.24 -14.70
C LYS A 1199 29.37 37.49 -15.59
N ILE A 1200 29.78 38.12 -16.69
CA ILE A 1200 30.71 37.55 -17.68
C ILE A 1200 32.14 37.65 -17.15
N HIS A 1201 32.98 36.67 -17.48
CA HIS A 1201 34.42 36.67 -17.20
C HIS A 1201 35.15 37.64 -18.15
N GLU A 1202 36.03 38.52 -17.63
CA GLU A 1202 36.70 39.61 -18.39
C GLU A 1202 38.08 39.24 -18.98
#